data_AF-A0A2A4VZD2-F1
#
_entry.id   AF-A0A2A4VZD2-F1
#
_cell.length_a   1.000
_cell.length_b   1.000
_cell.length_c   1.000
_cell.angle_alpha   90.00
_cell.angle_beta   90.00
_cell.angle_gamma   90.00
#
_symmetry.space_group_name_H-M   'P 1'
#
loop_
_entity.id
_entity.type
_entity.pdbx_description
1 polymer ?
#
loop_
_entity_poly.entity_id
_entity_poly.type
_entity_poly.pdbx_seq_one_letter_code
_entity_poly.pdbx_strand_id
1 'polypeptide(L)'
;MPEQLSEDLAQFKTIILSLISYAMHPKLDTLIDKLTPAEKPSVRFLIKVEIKRLSKPCPYVLDFRTYFENCEPLQFQNICHYLDEISKTLFLASIEQNNGLFSINIYNEINNQAKQRHLEAKQQENIHRQNSQIQIEPVKAFNLINSNICRDQPLNAFSKCKVFTYDPLGMSRKGKDEIGLSVSILDLNPHNCVIRAPLETIDYQTKIVYLWFYDHDRKLDYYQDVVLQYTVEDFKEVQGNTNTHYRLKLNKVSDSKMIGHLADLLNKINLVVNELRQNQVQPLVDSIYAKSHEQFLLTNTHDIAMVCAPYKTGWRPSGGLQTKSNQALWDFFSAQGNNDPLTRLFCNDTIQTAFNQQQTFDQYAYVLRHSYQKDDQQSEKTQFIVMWQAQLENNTAAEKFLAKHILNGNYRYIRLRMQPIDALSDAYNPSAVPSHVNPAMALLNRTLGKQVTNILKASNYSVILSDVSEINSVLALSKCLGVKEKLQSTDSEIKCPNKFKLPALQRKSPLEVVRVEENDFRAEDRFDAKINVTITRCGTAACDIKAVTNNISTKGLALKLNKTLQYKAGVELKLTLEIPYKGKIVTLPNQVYQLIGGHDQKNLRLVISTSESRHAASWMLREYIYQNMDTLQPTGFSGQQTYGLERALRNIYARNHTNVPFFIHQDKRQWYIDSVALNENSVIQSLALGDVVADEMLINLIQQEKFRNYCLSVINKVDKKNPVEVFYILTLPRNSKGNTKQAFWFNDLKQLQQAGRLLEVVEKIRVLGTPTILRVQLSKPHRIMDKYFRDELQYLSQISGRKAEELVTSMEHVSGIGEITDATEQMLALIDTYIAVKEPVKLANVG
;
A
#
# COMPACT_ATOMS: atom_id res chain seq x y z
N MET A 1 50.32 20.56 14.89
CA MET A 1 50.73 21.83 14.26
C MET A 1 52.13 21.63 13.73
N PRO A 2 52.37 21.47 12.41
CA PRO A 2 53.73 21.53 11.89
C PRO A 2 54.12 23.01 11.77
N GLU A 3 55.21 23.39 12.44
CA GLU A 3 55.76 24.74 12.48
C GLU A 3 55.93 25.31 11.06
N GLN A 4 55.12 26.31 10.73
CA GLN A 4 55.38 27.21 9.60
C GLN A 4 56.68 27.98 9.88
N LEU A 5 57.39 28.39 8.82
CA LEU A 5 58.51 29.33 8.95
C LEU A 5 58.08 30.48 9.86
N SER A 6 58.98 30.97 10.73
CA SER A 6 58.71 32.17 11.52
C SER A 6 58.30 33.32 10.59
N GLU A 7 57.38 34.19 11.02
CA GLU A 7 56.85 35.28 10.18
C GLU A 7 57.98 36.13 9.56
N ASP A 8 59.08 36.34 10.31
CA ASP A 8 60.27 37.07 9.87
C ASP A 8 61.05 36.40 8.70
N LEU A 9 60.88 35.10 8.49
CA LEU A 9 61.56 34.31 7.44
C LEU A 9 60.64 33.90 6.29
N ALA A 10 59.33 34.19 6.39
CA ALA A 10 58.34 33.82 5.38
C ALA A 10 58.67 34.40 4.00
N GLN A 11 59.20 35.62 3.93
CA GLN A 11 59.63 36.28 2.69
C GLN A 11 60.82 35.59 1.99
N PHE A 12 61.63 34.83 2.73
CA PHE A 12 62.79 34.10 2.19
C PHE A 12 62.47 32.63 1.89
N LYS A 13 61.21 32.20 1.99
CA LYS A 13 60.80 30.80 1.81
C LYS A 13 61.33 30.17 0.52
N THR A 14 61.23 30.86 -0.61
CA THR A 14 61.72 30.35 -1.92
C THR A 14 63.25 30.17 -1.93
N ILE A 15 63.98 31.06 -1.28
CA ILE A 15 65.44 31.00 -1.17
C ILE A 15 65.84 29.87 -0.22
N ILE A 16 65.16 29.75 0.93
CA ILE A 16 65.38 28.69 1.91
C ILE A 16 65.16 27.31 1.27
N LEU A 17 64.03 27.10 0.61
CA LEU A 17 63.68 25.82 -0.01
C LEU A 17 64.65 25.43 -1.14
N SER A 18 65.07 26.38 -1.98
CA SER A 18 66.00 26.09 -3.10
C SER A 18 67.43 25.77 -2.65
N LEU A 19 67.81 26.11 -1.42
CA LEU A 19 69.14 25.85 -0.86
C LEU A 19 69.20 24.63 0.09
N ILE A 20 68.09 23.92 0.30
CA ILE A 20 68.05 22.72 1.18
C ILE A 20 69.04 21.65 0.74
N SER A 21 69.12 21.36 -0.56
CA SER A 21 70.04 20.39 -1.14
C SER A 21 71.53 20.77 -0.99
N TYR A 22 71.80 22.06 -0.72
CA TYR A 22 73.14 22.61 -0.50
C TYR A 22 73.47 22.81 0.99
N ALA A 23 72.61 22.35 1.91
CA ALA A 23 72.76 22.63 3.34
C ALA A 23 74.11 22.18 3.96
N MET A 24 74.69 21.10 3.44
CA MET A 24 75.99 20.57 3.86
C MET A 24 77.14 21.00 2.92
N HIS A 25 76.87 21.79 1.88
CA HIS A 25 77.86 22.21 0.91
C HIS A 25 78.72 23.36 1.46
N PRO A 26 80.07 23.33 1.30
CA PRO A 26 80.97 24.34 1.86
C PRO A 26 80.73 25.76 1.31
N LYS A 27 80.02 25.89 0.18
CA LYS A 27 79.63 27.17 -0.42
C LYS A 27 78.24 27.69 0.00
N LEU A 28 77.58 27.08 0.99
CA LEU A 28 76.24 27.50 1.42
C LEU A 28 76.22 28.99 1.82
N ASP A 29 77.21 29.42 2.61
CA ASP A 29 77.30 30.81 3.06
C ASP A 29 77.43 31.79 1.89
N THR A 30 78.25 31.44 0.89
CA THR A 30 78.42 32.25 -0.32
C THR A 30 77.19 32.27 -1.22
N LEU A 31 76.38 31.21 -1.22
CA LEU A 31 75.11 31.14 -1.94
C LEU A 31 74.03 32.00 -1.26
N ILE A 32 73.95 31.95 0.08
CA ILE A 32 73.03 32.77 0.87
C ILE A 32 73.39 34.26 0.67
N ASP A 33 74.68 34.62 0.75
CA ASP A 33 75.14 35.99 0.55
C ASP A 33 74.80 36.53 -0.86
N LYS A 34 74.92 35.70 -1.90
CA LYS A 34 74.58 36.08 -3.28
C LYS A 34 73.09 36.23 -3.51
N LEU A 35 72.27 35.37 -2.91
CA LEU A 35 70.81 35.37 -3.08
C LEU A 35 70.10 36.37 -2.15
N THR A 36 70.80 36.90 -1.14
CA THR A 36 70.26 37.89 -0.19
C THR A 36 71.20 39.10 0.03
N PRO A 37 71.59 39.83 -1.05
CA PRO A 37 72.65 40.84 -0.98
C PRO A 37 72.29 42.06 -0.12
N ALA A 38 71.00 42.40 0.01
CA ALA A 38 70.51 43.54 0.79
C ALA A 38 70.34 43.26 2.30
N GLU A 39 70.47 41.99 2.72
CA GLU A 39 70.14 41.57 4.08
C GLU A 39 71.29 41.67 5.09
N LYS A 40 70.93 41.87 6.36
CA LYS A 40 71.91 41.93 7.46
C LYS A 40 72.48 40.54 7.78
N PRO A 41 73.72 40.44 8.28
CA PRO A 41 74.34 39.16 8.66
C PRO A 41 73.50 38.33 9.65
N SER A 42 72.74 38.98 10.55
CA SER A 42 71.84 38.30 11.49
C SER A 42 70.70 37.56 10.79
N VAL A 43 70.11 38.14 9.75
CA VAL A 43 69.02 37.53 8.96
C VAL A 43 69.57 36.38 8.12
N ARG A 44 70.74 36.55 7.49
CA ARG A 44 71.41 35.49 6.73
C ARG A 44 71.77 34.29 7.61
N PHE A 45 72.16 34.53 8.86
CA PHE A 45 72.38 33.48 9.84
C PHE A 45 71.08 32.71 10.16
N LEU A 46 69.96 33.40 10.36
CA LEU A 46 68.65 32.75 10.58
C LEU A 46 68.21 31.93 9.36
N ILE A 47 68.38 32.44 8.14
CA ILE A 47 68.15 31.71 6.89
C ILE A 47 69.00 30.43 6.86
N LYS A 48 70.30 30.52 7.19
CA LYS A 48 71.21 29.38 7.26
C LYS A 48 70.76 28.34 8.29
N VAL A 49 70.37 28.78 9.48
CA VAL A 49 69.88 27.90 10.55
C VAL A 49 68.61 27.17 10.10
N GLU A 50 67.71 27.86 9.43
CA GLU A 50 66.46 27.27 8.95
C GLU A 50 66.67 26.29 7.79
N ILE A 51 67.57 26.59 6.84
CA ILE A 51 68.03 25.65 5.82
C ILE A 51 68.61 24.39 6.47
N LYS A 52 69.46 24.56 7.50
CA LYS A 52 70.04 23.43 8.25
C LYS A 52 69.01 22.66 9.07
N ARG A 53 67.94 23.30 9.54
CA ARG A 53 66.84 22.65 10.28
C ARG A 53 66.01 21.78 9.34
N LEU A 54 65.61 22.33 8.20
CA LEU A 54 64.76 21.67 7.21
C LEU A 54 65.47 20.54 6.44
N SER A 55 66.79 20.62 6.31
CA SER A 55 67.65 19.58 5.70
C SER A 55 68.04 18.43 6.63
N LYS A 56 67.65 18.46 7.91
CA LYS A 56 67.93 17.35 8.84
C LYS A 56 67.27 16.05 8.34
N PRO A 57 67.95 14.90 8.46
CA PRO A 57 67.37 13.60 8.17
C PRO A 57 66.08 13.38 8.96
N CYS A 58 65.04 12.90 8.29
CA CYS A 58 63.72 12.66 8.90
C CYS A 58 63.57 11.19 9.31
N PRO A 59 63.33 10.89 10.61
CA PRO A 59 63.11 9.52 11.06
C PRO A 59 61.63 9.06 10.96
N TYR A 60 60.72 9.92 10.46
CA TYR A 60 59.28 9.65 10.49
C TYR A 60 58.79 8.84 9.29
N VAL A 61 57.83 7.97 9.56
CA VAL A 61 57.15 7.15 8.54
C VAL A 61 56.01 7.96 7.91
N LEU A 62 55.98 8.04 6.58
CA LEU A 62 54.79 8.43 5.81
C LEU A 62 53.86 7.21 5.64
N ASP A 63 52.68 7.25 6.26
CA ASP A 63 51.64 6.21 6.15
C ASP A 63 50.30 6.82 5.76
N PHE A 64 49.90 6.63 4.50
CA PHE A 64 48.70 7.23 3.93
C PHE A 64 47.54 6.26 3.75
N ARG A 65 47.59 5.07 4.36
CA ARG A 65 46.49 4.09 4.34
C ARG A 65 45.19 4.63 4.96
N THR A 66 45.28 5.67 5.77
CA THR A 66 44.13 6.39 6.33
C THR A 66 43.48 7.37 5.33
N TYR A 67 44.19 7.74 4.26
CA TYR A 67 43.73 8.67 3.24
C TYR A 67 43.34 7.99 1.92
N PHE A 68 44.01 6.88 1.56
CA PHE A 68 43.84 6.18 0.29
C PHE A 68 43.85 4.65 0.47
N GLU A 69 43.10 3.93 -0.36
CA GLU A 69 42.94 2.46 -0.24
C GLU A 69 44.11 1.67 -0.89
N ASN A 70 44.74 2.22 -1.93
CA ASN A 70 45.78 1.54 -2.73
C ASN A 70 47.20 2.02 -2.39
N CYS A 71 47.57 1.98 -1.11
CA CYS A 71 48.92 2.34 -0.69
C CYS A 71 49.86 1.12 -0.70
N GLU A 72 51.02 1.26 -1.34
CA GLU A 72 52.05 0.21 -1.41
C GLU A 72 53.20 0.50 -0.45
N PRO A 73 53.84 -0.56 0.10
CA PRO A 73 55.05 -0.40 0.91
C PRO A 73 56.25 0.04 0.05
N LEU A 74 56.98 1.05 0.52
CA LEU A 74 58.23 1.54 -0.06
C LEU A 74 59.32 1.57 1.02
N GLN A 75 60.37 0.79 0.83
CA GLN A 75 61.51 0.75 1.75
C GLN A 75 62.56 1.81 1.35
N PHE A 76 62.87 2.74 2.25
CA PHE A 76 63.91 3.75 2.06
C PHE A 76 64.68 4.02 3.35
N GLN A 77 66.03 3.95 3.32
CA GLN A 77 66.90 4.19 4.49
C GLN A 77 66.47 3.47 5.79
N ASN A 78 66.13 2.18 5.70
CA ASN A 78 65.62 1.34 6.79
C ASN A 78 64.23 1.72 7.36
N ILE A 79 63.50 2.61 6.70
CA ILE A 79 62.12 2.99 7.04
C ILE A 79 61.17 2.44 5.96
N CYS A 80 60.05 1.85 6.38
CA CYS A 80 58.99 1.40 5.48
C CYS A 80 57.87 2.44 5.42
N HIS A 81 57.71 3.09 4.28
CA HIS A 81 56.62 4.04 4.00
C HIS A 81 55.45 3.32 3.33
N TYR A 82 54.22 3.80 3.52
CA TYR A 82 53.02 3.29 2.83
C TYR A 82 52.38 4.43 2.04
N LEU A 83 52.55 4.42 0.72
CA LEU A 83 52.24 5.54 -0.17
C LEU A 83 51.33 5.10 -1.33
N ASP A 84 50.36 5.94 -1.72
CA ASP A 84 49.65 5.77 -3.00
C ASP A 84 50.58 6.08 -4.17
N GLU A 85 50.22 5.63 -5.38
CA GLU A 85 51.03 5.77 -6.60
C GLU A 85 51.55 7.19 -6.84
N ILE A 86 50.70 8.20 -6.61
CA ILE A 86 51.05 9.62 -6.80
C ILE A 86 52.03 10.07 -5.70
N SER A 87 51.76 9.76 -4.43
CA SER A 87 52.69 10.12 -3.33
C SER A 87 54.02 9.40 -3.46
N LYS A 88 54.04 8.16 -3.96
CA LYS A 88 55.25 7.38 -4.23
C LYS A 88 56.10 8.05 -5.32
N THR A 89 55.46 8.51 -6.39
CA THR A 89 56.14 9.23 -7.48
C THR A 89 56.73 10.55 -7.00
N LEU A 90 55.93 11.34 -6.24
CA LEU A 90 56.39 12.59 -5.64
C LEU A 90 57.55 12.37 -4.66
N PHE A 91 57.46 11.33 -3.83
CA PHE A 91 58.51 10.95 -2.90
C PHE A 91 59.83 10.66 -3.61
N LEU A 92 59.82 9.81 -4.63
CA LEU A 92 61.03 9.46 -5.38
C LEU A 92 61.64 10.67 -6.07
N ALA A 93 60.81 11.52 -6.69
CA ALA A 93 61.27 12.75 -7.34
C ALA A 93 61.89 13.76 -6.34
N SER A 94 61.26 13.94 -5.17
CA SER A 94 61.77 14.84 -4.12
C SER A 94 63.09 14.33 -3.51
N ILE A 95 63.28 13.01 -3.42
CA ILE A 95 64.53 12.40 -2.97
C ILE A 95 65.64 12.60 -4.00
N GLU A 96 65.35 12.40 -5.29
CA GLU A 96 66.31 12.61 -6.39
C GLU A 96 66.80 14.06 -6.44
N GLN A 97 65.89 15.03 -6.31
CA GLN A 97 66.22 16.46 -6.30
C GLN A 97 67.05 16.91 -5.08
N ASN A 98 67.00 16.17 -3.97
CA ASN A 98 67.70 16.49 -2.72
C ASN A 98 68.92 15.59 -2.47
N ASN A 99 69.59 15.13 -3.54
CA ASN A 99 70.81 14.32 -3.48
C ASN A 99 70.66 13.03 -2.65
N GLY A 100 69.48 12.38 -2.70
CA GLY A 100 69.23 11.11 -2.02
C GLY A 100 68.94 11.23 -0.51
N LEU A 101 68.73 12.44 0.01
CA LEU A 101 68.46 12.66 1.44
C LEU A 101 66.96 12.82 1.71
N PHE A 102 66.42 12.00 2.61
CA PHE A 102 65.07 12.19 3.13
C PHE A 102 65.08 13.17 4.31
N SER A 103 64.63 14.40 4.06
CA SER A 103 64.66 15.50 5.01
C SER A 103 63.28 15.83 5.59
N ILE A 104 63.25 16.59 6.69
CA ILE A 104 62.01 17.05 7.34
C ILE A 104 61.13 17.84 6.35
N ASN A 105 61.74 18.59 5.43
CA ASN A 105 61.01 19.31 4.40
C ASN A 105 60.20 18.39 3.48
N ILE A 106 60.84 17.33 2.97
CA ILE A 106 60.22 16.36 2.06
C ILE A 106 59.04 15.65 2.74
N TYR A 107 59.21 15.26 4.00
CA TYR A 107 58.15 14.67 4.81
C TYR A 107 56.92 15.61 4.90
N ASN A 108 57.14 16.87 5.25
CA ASN A 108 56.06 17.84 5.42
C ASN A 108 55.36 18.16 4.09
N GLU A 109 56.11 18.30 3.01
CA GLU A 109 55.59 18.58 1.67
C GLU A 109 54.65 17.47 1.19
N ILE A 110 55.11 16.23 1.23
CA ILE A 110 54.36 15.08 0.74
C ILE A 110 53.13 14.82 1.60
N ASN A 111 53.25 14.94 2.94
CA ASN A 111 52.12 14.75 3.85
C ASN A 111 51.03 15.82 3.66
N ASN A 112 51.42 17.08 3.43
CA ASN A 112 50.46 18.16 3.18
C ASN A 112 49.75 17.98 1.82
N GLN A 113 50.48 17.62 0.77
CA GLN A 113 49.89 17.36 -0.55
C GLN A 113 48.93 16.16 -0.51
N ALA A 114 49.29 15.07 0.18
CA ALA A 114 48.41 13.92 0.36
C ALA A 114 47.12 14.29 1.11
N LYS A 115 47.23 15.07 2.19
CA LYS A 115 46.07 15.54 2.96
C LYS A 115 45.15 16.45 2.15
N GLN A 116 45.71 17.33 1.32
CA GLN A 116 44.94 18.20 0.45
C GLN A 116 44.18 17.41 -0.63
N ARG A 117 44.85 16.46 -1.30
CA ARG A 117 44.19 15.57 -2.28
C ARG A 117 43.04 14.77 -1.68
N HIS A 118 43.18 14.29 -0.44
CA HIS A 118 42.12 13.60 0.27
C HIS A 118 40.89 14.50 0.56
N LEU A 119 41.13 15.76 0.93
CA LEU A 119 40.05 16.74 1.17
C LEU A 119 39.32 17.10 -0.13
N GLU A 120 40.04 17.30 -1.22
CA GLU A 120 39.48 17.60 -2.54
C GLU A 120 38.65 16.43 -3.08
N ALA A 121 39.12 15.18 -2.93
CA ALA A 121 38.36 13.98 -3.30
C ALA A 121 37.04 13.87 -2.51
N LYS A 122 37.06 14.12 -1.19
CA LYS A 122 35.84 14.15 -0.37
C LYS A 122 34.86 15.25 -0.77
N GLN A 123 35.36 16.42 -1.17
CA GLN A 123 34.50 17.51 -1.65
C GLN A 123 33.87 17.18 -3.01
N GLN A 124 34.65 16.61 -3.93
CA GLN A 124 34.14 16.18 -5.23
C GLN A 124 33.12 15.04 -5.11
N GLU A 125 33.34 14.07 -4.22
CA GLU A 125 32.33 13.03 -3.91
C GLU A 125 31.04 13.62 -3.36
N ASN A 126 31.13 14.61 -2.48
CA ASN A 126 29.94 15.29 -1.94
C ASN A 126 29.19 16.09 -3.02
N ILE A 127 29.89 16.77 -3.92
CA ILE A 127 29.29 17.52 -5.04
C ILE A 127 28.66 16.55 -6.06
N HIS A 128 29.32 15.43 -6.37
CA HIS A 128 28.76 14.40 -7.25
C HIS A 128 27.50 13.76 -6.65
N ARG A 129 27.47 13.49 -5.33
CA ARG A 129 26.28 13.00 -4.63
C ARG A 129 25.13 14.02 -4.63
N GLN A 130 25.42 15.31 -4.49
CA GLN A 130 24.41 16.37 -4.54
C GLN A 130 23.81 16.54 -5.95
N ASN A 131 24.64 16.46 -7.00
CA ASN A 131 24.17 16.63 -8.38
C ASN A 131 23.48 15.39 -8.98
N SER A 132 23.52 14.23 -8.30
CA SER A 132 22.88 12.98 -8.76
C SER A 132 21.70 12.53 -7.89
N GLN A 133 21.28 13.33 -6.90
CA GLN A 133 20.03 13.10 -6.17
C GLN A 133 18.84 13.62 -6.99
N ILE A 134 18.09 12.71 -7.60
CA ILE A 134 16.70 12.96 -8.00
C ILE A 134 15.96 13.51 -6.76
N GLN A 135 15.19 14.59 -6.93
CA GLN A 135 14.36 15.11 -5.84
C GLN A 135 13.32 14.05 -5.48
N ILE A 136 13.52 13.39 -4.34
CA ILE A 136 12.54 12.45 -3.77
C ILE A 136 11.35 13.29 -3.28
N GLU A 137 10.16 13.03 -3.82
CA GLU A 137 8.93 13.65 -3.33
C GLU A 137 8.72 13.34 -1.83
N PRO A 138 8.12 14.26 -1.06
CA PRO A 138 7.79 13.98 0.33
C PRO A 138 6.80 12.81 0.43
N VAL A 139 6.93 12.01 1.50
CA VAL A 139 6.05 10.87 1.78
C VAL A 139 4.60 11.36 1.92
N LYS A 140 3.69 10.77 1.15
CA LYS A 140 2.26 11.10 1.15
C LYS A 140 1.52 10.31 2.23
N ALA A 141 0.86 11.01 3.16
CA ALA A 141 -0.05 10.39 4.11
C ALA A 141 -1.45 10.23 3.49
N PHE A 142 -2.07 9.06 3.66
CA PHE A 142 -3.41 8.79 3.14
C PHE A 142 -4.15 7.75 4.00
N ASN A 143 -5.44 7.55 3.74
CA ASN A 143 -6.25 6.49 4.34
C ASN A 143 -6.42 5.32 3.36
N LEU A 144 -6.39 4.07 3.86
CA LEU A 144 -6.70 2.89 3.03
C LEU A 144 -8.17 2.78 2.65
N ILE A 145 -9.03 3.60 3.26
CA ILE A 145 -10.43 3.78 2.85
C ILE A 145 -10.60 5.19 2.31
N ASN A 146 -11.18 5.27 1.12
CA ASN A 146 -11.45 6.54 0.48
C ASN A 146 -12.64 7.24 1.15
N SER A 147 -12.41 8.47 1.60
CA SER A 147 -13.44 9.38 2.10
C SER A 147 -13.81 10.47 1.09
N ASN A 148 -13.01 10.65 0.02
CA ASN A 148 -13.26 11.63 -1.03
C ASN A 148 -14.31 11.09 -2.00
N ILE A 149 -15.56 11.52 -1.82
CA ILE A 149 -16.71 11.08 -2.61
C ILE A 149 -17.29 12.28 -3.34
N CYS A 150 -17.47 12.14 -4.65
CA CYS A 150 -18.22 13.09 -5.47
C CYS A 150 -19.71 13.03 -5.09
N ARG A 151 -20.25 14.16 -4.61
CA ARG A 151 -21.67 14.29 -4.20
C ARG A 151 -22.51 15.04 -5.23
N ASP A 152 -22.04 15.11 -6.47
CA ASP A 152 -22.72 15.88 -7.51
C ASP A 152 -24.12 15.33 -7.75
N GLN A 153 -25.10 16.23 -7.72
CA GLN A 153 -26.47 15.90 -8.13
C GLN A 153 -26.52 15.64 -9.63
N PRO A 154 -27.34 14.68 -10.09
CA PRO A 154 -27.50 14.37 -11.50
C PRO A 154 -27.90 15.65 -12.25
N LEU A 155 -27.14 15.99 -13.29
CA LEU A 155 -27.53 17.03 -14.22
C LEU A 155 -28.73 16.54 -15.02
N ASN A 156 -29.85 17.25 -14.98
CA ASN A 156 -30.91 17.00 -15.95
C ASN A 156 -30.52 17.65 -17.28
N ALA A 157 -29.68 16.97 -18.05
CA ALA A 157 -29.16 17.47 -19.32
C ALA A 157 -30.28 17.77 -20.34
N PHE A 158 -31.46 17.20 -20.14
CA PHE A 158 -32.61 17.41 -21.01
C PHE A 158 -33.59 18.42 -20.39
N SER A 159 -33.84 19.49 -21.14
CA SER A 159 -34.90 20.46 -20.87
C SER A 159 -36.26 19.77 -20.75
N LYS A 160 -37.20 20.37 -20.02
CA LYS A 160 -38.60 19.99 -20.21
C LYS A 160 -38.99 20.24 -21.66
N CYS A 161 -39.78 19.33 -22.20
CA CYS A 161 -40.14 19.35 -23.61
C CYS A 161 -41.62 19.13 -23.80
N LYS A 162 -42.23 19.96 -24.64
CA LYS A 162 -43.58 19.78 -25.15
C LYS A 162 -43.54 19.70 -26.67
N VAL A 163 -44.34 18.81 -27.24
CA VAL A 163 -44.52 18.65 -28.69
C VAL A 163 -45.83 19.29 -29.15
N PHE A 164 -45.80 19.89 -30.34
CA PHE A 164 -46.94 20.50 -31.02
C PHE A 164 -47.01 20.01 -32.47
N THR A 165 -48.22 19.86 -33.00
CA THR A 165 -48.46 19.51 -34.42
C THR A 165 -48.56 20.75 -35.33
N TYR A 166 -48.50 21.94 -34.75
CA TYR A 166 -48.50 23.24 -35.43
C TYR A 166 -47.48 24.17 -34.77
N ASP A 167 -47.11 25.25 -35.44
CA ASP A 167 -46.09 26.18 -34.96
C ASP A 167 -46.55 26.95 -33.72
N PRO A 168 -45.94 26.75 -32.53
CA PRO A 168 -46.32 27.48 -31.34
C PRO A 168 -45.57 28.82 -31.21
N LEU A 169 -44.76 29.22 -32.20
CA LEU A 169 -44.04 30.49 -32.19
C LEU A 169 -45.06 31.66 -32.17
N GLY A 170 -44.97 32.52 -31.15
CA GLY A 170 -45.92 33.61 -30.91
C GLY A 170 -47.03 33.31 -29.88
N MET A 171 -47.20 32.05 -29.46
CA MET A 171 -48.08 31.73 -28.34
C MET A 171 -47.51 32.21 -27.00
N SER A 172 -48.39 32.63 -26.08
CA SER A 172 -48.02 32.91 -24.69
C SER A 172 -47.54 31.63 -23.99
N ARG A 173 -46.67 31.77 -22.97
CA ARG A 173 -46.18 30.62 -22.20
C ARG A 173 -47.31 29.77 -21.61
N LYS A 174 -48.34 30.44 -21.05
CA LYS A 174 -49.55 29.77 -20.53
C LYS A 174 -50.27 28.98 -21.63
N GLY A 175 -50.42 29.54 -22.83
CA GLY A 175 -51.04 28.84 -23.95
C GLY A 175 -50.23 27.64 -24.42
N LYS A 176 -48.90 27.74 -24.46
CA LYS A 176 -48.02 26.61 -24.77
C LYS A 176 -48.11 25.51 -23.70
N ASP A 177 -48.22 25.88 -22.43
CA ASP A 177 -48.37 24.93 -21.33
C ASP A 177 -49.73 24.20 -21.36
N GLU A 178 -50.81 24.88 -21.72
CA GLU A 178 -52.15 24.27 -21.81
C GLU A 178 -52.27 23.30 -22.99
N ILE A 179 -51.70 23.66 -24.16
CA ILE A 179 -51.91 22.88 -25.39
C ILE A 179 -50.80 21.86 -25.68
N GLY A 180 -49.56 22.16 -25.31
CA GLY A 180 -48.41 21.32 -25.64
C GLY A 180 -48.43 19.99 -24.89
N LEU A 181 -48.19 18.90 -25.62
CA LEU A 181 -48.16 17.55 -25.05
C LEU A 181 -46.77 17.29 -24.44
N SER A 182 -46.72 16.94 -23.17
CA SER A 182 -45.45 16.75 -22.45
C SER A 182 -44.77 15.46 -22.90
N VAL A 183 -43.49 15.56 -23.27
CA VAL A 183 -42.68 14.44 -23.77
C VAL A 183 -41.34 14.37 -23.04
N SER A 184 -40.76 13.17 -22.96
CA SER A 184 -39.40 12.99 -22.42
C SER A 184 -38.40 12.96 -23.57
N ILE A 185 -37.34 13.75 -23.48
CA ILE A 185 -36.21 13.63 -24.41
C ILE A 185 -35.38 12.42 -23.99
N LEU A 186 -35.03 11.57 -24.95
CA LEU A 186 -34.15 10.43 -24.78
C LEU A 186 -32.76 10.68 -25.37
N ASP A 187 -32.68 11.45 -26.45
CA ASP A 187 -31.45 11.85 -27.10
C ASP A 187 -31.65 13.19 -27.82
N LEU A 188 -30.64 14.06 -27.81
CA LEU A 188 -30.67 15.37 -28.46
C LEU A 188 -29.29 15.74 -28.95
N ASN A 189 -29.18 16.02 -30.25
CA ASN A 189 -27.98 16.55 -30.88
C ASN A 189 -28.38 17.69 -31.85
N PRO A 190 -27.41 18.39 -32.47
CA PRO A 190 -27.72 19.55 -33.32
C PRO A 190 -28.64 19.28 -34.52
N HIS A 191 -28.86 18.02 -34.89
CA HIS A 191 -29.64 17.65 -36.08
C HIS A 191 -30.78 16.69 -35.80
N ASN A 192 -30.76 15.95 -34.70
CA ASN A 192 -31.74 14.92 -34.40
C ASN A 192 -32.14 14.95 -32.94
N CYS A 193 -33.38 14.57 -32.68
CA CYS A 193 -33.94 14.42 -31.36
C CYS A 193 -34.69 13.08 -31.30
N VAL A 194 -34.56 12.35 -30.19
CA VAL A 194 -35.38 11.18 -29.90
C VAL A 194 -36.22 11.51 -28.70
N ILE A 195 -37.53 11.39 -28.84
CA ILE A 195 -38.48 11.63 -27.75
C ILE A 195 -39.27 10.37 -27.42
N ARG A 196 -39.64 10.24 -26.15
CA ARG A 196 -40.66 9.32 -25.67
C ARG A 196 -41.93 10.10 -25.38
N ALA A 197 -43.01 9.71 -26.03
CA ALA A 197 -44.33 10.30 -25.84
C ALA A 197 -45.38 9.19 -25.57
N PRO A 198 -46.53 9.52 -24.95
CA PRO A 198 -47.66 8.59 -24.86
C PRO A 198 -48.06 8.01 -26.22
N LEU A 199 -48.71 6.84 -26.23
CA LEU A 199 -49.24 6.24 -27.46
C LEU A 199 -50.15 7.25 -28.19
N GLU A 200 -50.12 7.23 -29.53
CA GLU A 200 -50.96 8.09 -30.40
C GLU A 200 -50.75 9.61 -30.21
N THR A 201 -49.70 10.05 -29.51
CA THR A 201 -49.40 11.50 -29.31
C THR A 201 -49.18 12.24 -30.63
N ILE A 202 -48.54 11.59 -31.59
CA ILE A 202 -48.30 12.12 -32.94
C ILE A 202 -48.98 11.13 -33.90
N ASP A 203 -49.96 11.61 -34.66
CA ASP A 203 -50.63 10.82 -35.70
C ASP A 203 -49.59 10.33 -36.73
N TYR A 204 -49.73 9.08 -37.17
CA TYR A 204 -48.90 8.43 -38.18
C TYR A 204 -48.84 9.23 -39.51
N GLN A 205 -49.82 10.08 -39.80
CA GLN A 205 -49.82 10.96 -40.97
C GLN A 205 -49.04 12.29 -40.76
N THR A 206 -48.74 12.65 -39.52
CA THR A 206 -48.04 13.89 -39.16
C THR A 206 -46.57 13.80 -39.51
N LYS A 207 -46.15 14.53 -40.56
CA LYS A 207 -44.74 14.57 -40.99
C LYS A 207 -43.90 15.58 -40.24
N ILE A 208 -44.52 16.62 -39.69
CA ILE A 208 -43.84 17.77 -39.10
C ILE A 208 -44.40 18.03 -37.70
N VAL A 209 -43.50 18.22 -36.74
CA VAL A 209 -43.83 18.58 -35.35
C VAL A 209 -42.91 19.70 -34.87
N TYR A 210 -43.33 20.42 -33.84
CA TYR A 210 -42.54 21.47 -33.20
C TYR A 210 -42.21 21.05 -31.77
N LEU A 211 -40.94 21.13 -31.41
CA LEU A 211 -40.49 20.88 -30.04
C LEU A 211 -40.22 22.21 -29.36
N TRP A 212 -40.82 22.40 -28.19
CA TRP A 212 -40.53 23.50 -27.29
C TRP A 212 -39.71 22.97 -26.12
N PHE A 213 -38.45 23.39 -26.04
CA PHE A 213 -37.55 23.15 -24.92
C PHE A 213 -37.64 24.34 -23.97
N TYR A 214 -37.93 24.06 -22.71
CA TYR A 214 -38.14 25.07 -21.67
C TYR A 214 -37.74 24.54 -20.30
N ASP A 215 -37.69 25.44 -19.30
CA ASP A 215 -37.40 25.10 -17.90
C ASP A 215 -36.15 24.22 -17.78
N HIS A 216 -35.05 24.75 -18.32
CA HIS A 216 -33.73 24.12 -18.32
C HIS A 216 -33.21 23.95 -16.89
N ASP A 217 -32.30 22.98 -16.69
CA ASP A 217 -31.65 22.79 -15.40
C ASP A 217 -30.92 24.08 -14.98
N ARG A 218 -31.14 24.53 -13.74
CA ARG A 218 -30.57 25.78 -13.21
C ARG A 218 -29.05 25.79 -13.26
N LYS A 219 -28.39 24.63 -13.22
CA LYS A 219 -26.92 24.51 -13.34
C LYS A 219 -26.39 24.96 -14.71
N LEU A 220 -27.24 24.98 -15.74
CA LEU A 220 -26.85 25.43 -17.08
C LEU A 220 -26.72 26.95 -17.19
N ASP A 221 -27.29 27.70 -16.24
CA ASP A 221 -27.39 29.17 -16.29
C ASP A 221 -27.92 29.64 -17.66
N TYR A 222 -28.99 28.98 -18.12
CA TYR A 222 -29.58 29.17 -19.43
C TYR A 222 -31.10 29.31 -19.32
N TYR A 223 -31.62 30.43 -19.82
CA TYR A 223 -33.01 30.85 -19.56
C TYR A 223 -33.86 31.02 -20.83
N GLN A 224 -33.27 30.86 -22.02
CA GLN A 224 -33.98 31.10 -23.28
C GLN A 224 -34.76 29.86 -23.71
N ASP A 225 -36.05 30.01 -23.98
CA ASP A 225 -36.84 28.92 -24.55
C ASP A 225 -36.44 28.66 -26.01
N VAL A 226 -36.43 27.40 -26.43
CA VAL A 226 -36.09 27.00 -27.80
C VAL A 226 -37.31 26.34 -28.44
N VAL A 227 -37.78 26.89 -29.57
CA VAL A 227 -38.85 26.28 -30.38
C VAL A 227 -38.29 25.96 -31.75
N LEU A 228 -38.32 24.68 -32.13
CA LEU A 228 -37.75 24.21 -33.39
C LEU A 228 -38.66 23.21 -34.09
N GLN A 229 -38.66 23.26 -35.42
CA GLN A 229 -39.43 22.38 -36.27
C GLN A 229 -38.63 21.11 -36.58
N TYR A 230 -39.25 19.95 -36.41
CA TYR A 230 -38.66 18.65 -36.70
C TYR A 230 -39.55 17.86 -37.67
N THR A 231 -38.90 17.02 -38.48
CA THR A 231 -39.56 16.02 -39.32
C THR A 231 -39.55 14.68 -38.59
N VAL A 232 -40.66 13.97 -38.56
CA VAL A 232 -40.74 12.60 -38.03
C VAL A 232 -40.12 11.64 -39.04
N GLU A 233 -39.01 11.00 -38.69
CA GLU A 233 -38.33 10.02 -39.57
C GLU A 233 -38.83 8.60 -39.33
N ASP A 234 -39.00 8.22 -38.06
CA ASP A 234 -39.32 6.86 -37.64
C ASP A 234 -40.03 6.88 -36.27
N PHE A 235 -40.82 5.86 -35.99
CA PHE A 235 -41.42 5.65 -34.68
C PHE A 235 -41.41 4.16 -34.31
N LYS A 236 -41.18 3.89 -33.02
CA LYS A 236 -41.15 2.53 -32.50
C LYS A 236 -42.03 2.42 -31.27
N GLU A 237 -43.07 1.61 -31.38
CA GLU A 237 -43.90 1.21 -30.24
C GLU A 237 -43.11 0.26 -29.35
N VAL A 238 -43.10 0.55 -28.06
CA VAL A 238 -42.40 -0.28 -27.07
C VAL A 238 -43.37 -1.36 -26.59
N GLN A 239 -43.11 -2.62 -26.95
CA GLN A 239 -43.99 -3.75 -26.60
C GLN A 239 -44.26 -3.80 -25.08
N GLY A 240 -45.54 -3.73 -24.71
CA GLY A 240 -46.00 -3.77 -23.31
C GLY A 240 -45.94 -2.44 -22.53
N ASN A 241 -45.70 -1.30 -23.20
CA ASN A 241 -45.65 0.02 -22.57
C ASN A 241 -46.64 1.00 -23.27
N THR A 242 -47.17 1.98 -22.53
CA THR A 242 -48.13 2.98 -23.05
C THR A 242 -47.46 4.13 -23.82
N ASN A 243 -46.22 3.92 -24.31
CA ASN A 243 -45.38 4.98 -24.86
C ASN A 243 -44.75 4.57 -26.20
N THR A 244 -44.59 5.56 -27.08
CA THR A 244 -43.95 5.45 -28.39
C THR A 244 -42.67 6.28 -28.41
N HIS A 245 -41.59 5.74 -29.00
CA HIS A 245 -40.35 6.47 -29.24
C HIS A 245 -40.35 7.02 -30.66
N TYR A 246 -40.16 8.34 -30.82
CA TYR A 246 -40.11 9.01 -32.11
C TYR A 246 -38.69 9.49 -32.39
N ARG A 247 -38.19 9.18 -33.58
CA ARG A 247 -36.93 9.71 -34.11
C ARG A 247 -37.23 10.90 -35.01
N LEU A 248 -36.69 12.05 -34.62
CA LEU A 248 -37.00 13.34 -35.21
C LEU A 248 -35.73 13.95 -35.81
N LYS A 249 -35.85 14.57 -36.99
CA LYS A 249 -34.76 15.30 -37.65
C LYS A 249 -35.09 16.77 -37.78
N LEU A 250 -34.16 17.62 -37.34
CA LEU A 250 -34.31 19.07 -37.37
C LEU A 250 -34.55 19.54 -38.81
N ASN A 251 -35.61 20.31 -39.02
CA ASN A 251 -35.94 20.86 -40.32
C ASN A 251 -35.11 22.13 -40.57
N LYS A 252 -34.53 22.25 -41.78
CA LYS A 252 -33.75 23.41 -42.22
C LYS A 252 -34.57 24.71 -42.31
N VAL A 253 -35.89 24.60 -42.35
CA VAL A 253 -36.82 25.74 -42.36
C VAL A 253 -36.96 26.40 -40.98
N SER A 254 -36.40 25.79 -39.92
CA SER A 254 -36.43 26.37 -38.57
C SER A 254 -35.72 27.73 -38.51
N ASP A 255 -36.22 28.61 -37.64
CA ASP A 255 -35.68 29.94 -37.42
C ASP A 255 -34.19 29.92 -37.02
N SER A 256 -33.36 30.73 -37.68
CA SER A 256 -31.90 30.74 -37.50
C SER A 256 -31.47 31.18 -36.09
N LYS A 257 -32.23 32.06 -35.44
CA LYS A 257 -31.99 32.48 -34.05
C LYS A 257 -32.32 31.34 -33.08
N MET A 258 -33.41 30.60 -33.30
CA MET A 258 -33.75 29.42 -32.49
C MET A 258 -32.74 28.28 -32.65
N ILE A 259 -32.20 28.08 -33.85
CA ILE A 259 -31.10 27.13 -34.07
C ILE A 259 -29.84 27.56 -33.29
N GLY A 260 -29.52 28.87 -33.29
CA GLY A 260 -28.46 29.43 -32.46
C GLY A 260 -28.67 29.17 -30.96
N HIS A 261 -29.89 29.38 -30.47
CA HIS A 261 -30.25 29.09 -29.09
C HIS A 261 -30.11 27.59 -28.75
N LEU A 262 -30.49 26.67 -29.62
CA LEU A 262 -30.24 25.24 -29.43
C LEU A 262 -28.73 24.93 -29.34
N ALA A 263 -27.92 25.51 -30.23
CA ALA A 263 -26.47 25.32 -30.21
C ALA A 263 -25.86 25.83 -28.90
N ASP A 264 -26.29 27.01 -28.42
CA ASP A 264 -25.86 27.57 -27.14
C ASP A 264 -26.25 26.69 -25.96
N LEU A 265 -27.50 26.18 -25.95
CA LEU A 265 -27.98 25.25 -24.93
C LEU A 265 -27.14 23.96 -24.91
N LEU A 266 -26.88 23.36 -26.06
CA LEU A 266 -26.06 22.14 -26.18
C LEU A 266 -24.61 22.40 -25.75
N ASN A 267 -24.05 23.57 -26.08
CA ASN A 267 -22.73 24.00 -25.62
C ASN A 267 -22.69 24.16 -24.09
N LYS A 268 -23.70 24.80 -23.49
CA LYS A 268 -23.83 24.92 -22.03
C LYS A 268 -23.93 23.57 -21.34
N ILE A 269 -24.73 22.65 -21.88
CA ILE A 269 -24.82 21.27 -21.39
C ILE A 269 -23.45 20.60 -21.44
N ASN A 270 -22.73 20.68 -22.56
CA ASN A 270 -21.41 20.07 -22.69
C ASN A 270 -20.38 20.65 -21.73
N LEU A 271 -20.38 21.98 -21.50
CA LEU A 271 -19.49 22.64 -20.55
C LEU A 271 -19.72 22.15 -19.12
N VAL A 272 -20.98 22.15 -18.66
CA VAL A 272 -21.33 21.69 -17.31
C VAL A 272 -21.04 20.19 -17.14
N VAL A 273 -21.35 19.35 -18.14
CA VAL A 273 -21.03 17.92 -18.10
C VAL A 273 -19.52 17.69 -18.00
N ASN A 274 -18.71 18.46 -18.73
CA ASN A 274 -17.26 18.35 -18.67
C ASN A 274 -16.72 18.79 -17.30
N GLU A 275 -17.23 19.89 -16.73
CA GLU A 275 -16.88 20.34 -15.38
C GLU A 275 -17.19 19.28 -14.32
N LEU A 276 -18.40 18.72 -14.34
CA LEU A 276 -18.81 17.64 -13.44
C LEU A 276 -17.90 16.40 -13.57
N ARG A 277 -17.51 16.03 -14.79
CA ARG A 277 -16.55 14.94 -15.02
C ARG A 277 -15.18 15.26 -14.44
N GLN A 278 -14.69 16.49 -14.59
CA GLN A 278 -13.39 16.88 -14.01
C GLN A 278 -13.42 16.83 -12.47
N ASN A 279 -14.53 17.23 -11.84
CA ASN A 279 -14.71 17.14 -10.40
C ASN A 279 -14.71 15.69 -9.87
N GLN A 280 -14.94 14.70 -10.73
CA GLN A 280 -14.89 13.28 -10.39
C GLN A 280 -13.48 12.68 -10.46
N VAL A 281 -12.52 13.35 -11.11
CA VAL A 281 -11.17 12.81 -11.33
C VAL A 281 -10.44 12.55 -10.02
N GLN A 282 -10.35 13.54 -9.12
CA GLN A 282 -9.61 13.36 -7.86
C GLN A 282 -10.26 12.32 -6.93
N PRO A 283 -11.59 12.33 -6.70
CA PRO A 283 -12.26 11.26 -5.95
C PRO A 283 -11.98 9.85 -6.51
N LEU A 284 -11.98 9.68 -7.84
CA LEU A 284 -11.65 8.41 -8.47
C LEU A 284 -10.18 8.02 -8.24
N VAL A 285 -9.26 8.97 -8.39
CA VAL A 285 -7.83 8.76 -8.14
C VAL A 285 -7.62 8.28 -6.71
N ASP A 286 -8.21 8.97 -5.73
CA ASP A 286 -8.10 8.62 -4.31
C ASP A 286 -8.71 7.24 -4.01
N SER A 287 -9.84 6.91 -4.64
CA SER A 287 -10.47 5.59 -4.48
C SER A 287 -9.63 4.45 -5.03
N ILE A 288 -9.13 4.61 -6.25
CA ILE A 288 -8.27 3.61 -6.91
C ILE A 288 -6.97 3.44 -6.12
N TYR A 289 -6.36 4.55 -5.71
CA TYR A 289 -5.13 4.56 -4.91
C TYR A 289 -5.35 3.85 -3.57
N ALA A 290 -6.40 4.20 -2.82
CA ALA A 290 -6.72 3.54 -1.55
C ALA A 290 -6.94 2.03 -1.71
N LYS A 291 -7.73 1.61 -2.70
CA LYS A 291 -8.03 0.18 -2.97
C LYS A 291 -6.80 -0.61 -3.43
N SER A 292 -5.93 -0.02 -4.24
CA SER A 292 -4.69 -0.72 -4.66
C SER A 292 -3.74 -0.93 -3.49
N HIS A 293 -3.58 0.10 -2.63
CA HIS A 293 -2.70 0.04 -1.46
C HIS A 293 -3.25 -0.88 -0.36
N GLU A 294 -4.57 -0.90 -0.18
CA GLU A 294 -5.24 -1.86 0.70
C GLU A 294 -4.99 -3.31 0.24
N GLN A 295 -5.08 -3.57 -1.06
CA GLN A 295 -4.78 -4.89 -1.60
C GLN A 295 -3.31 -5.28 -1.42
N PHE A 296 -2.38 -4.35 -1.69
CA PHE A 296 -0.95 -4.57 -1.43
C PHE A 296 -0.72 -4.97 0.03
N LEU A 297 -1.30 -4.25 0.98
CA LEU A 297 -1.19 -4.57 2.40
C LEU A 297 -1.79 -5.94 2.74
N LEU A 298 -3.06 -6.17 2.37
CA LEU A 298 -3.76 -7.38 2.79
C LEU A 298 -3.18 -8.66 2.21
N THR A 299 -2.69 -8.63 0.97
CA THR A 299 -2.02 -9.80 0.40
C THR A 299 -0.68 -10.11 1.08
N ASN A 300 -0.14 -9.16 1.86
CA ASN A 300 1.14 -9.27 2.54
C ASN A 300 1.04 -9.33 4.07
N THR A 301 -0.15 -9.15 4.65
CA THR A 301 -0.29 -9.17 6.11
C THR A 301 -0.16 -10.60 6.65
N HIS A 302 0.62 -10.74 7.71
CA HIS A 302 0.85 -12.01 8.44
C HIS A 302 -0.04 -12.11 9.68
N ASP A 303 -0.77 -11.03 9.99
CA ASP A 303 -1.72 -10.97 11.07
C ASP A 303 -3.03 -11.66 10.68
N ILE A 304 -3.71 -12.25 11.66
CA ILE A 304 -5.09 -12.73 11.49
C ILE A 304 -6.03 -11.63 12.00
N ALA A 305 -6.66 -10.93 11.05
CA ALA A 305 -7.71 -9.96 11.34
C ALA A 305 -9.07 -10.67 11.44
N MET A 306 -9.81 -10.39 12.51
CA MET A 306 -11.10 -11.01 12.82
C MET A 306 -12.11 -9.97 13.28
N VAL A 307 -13.38 -10.32 13.17
CA VAL A 307 -14.48 -9.63 13.85
C VAL A 307 -15.10 -10.53 14.90
N CYS A 308 -15.52 -9.96 16.03
CA CYS A 308 -16.08 -10.72 17.16
C CYS A 308 -17.50 -10.30 17.50
N ALA A 309 -18.34 -11.29 17.82
CA ALA A 309 -19.74 -11.13 18.17
C ALA A 309 -20.07 -11.78 19.52
N PRO A 310 -21.11 -11.30 20.23
CA PRO A 310 -21.57 -11.92 21.46
C PRO A 310 -22.43 -13.16 21.16
N TYR A 311 -22.17 -14.23 21.88
CA TYR A 311 -23.00 -15.44 21.87
C TYR A 311 -23.46 -15.76 23.30
N LYS A 312 -24.42 -16.68 23.45
CA LYS A 312 -24.92 -17.12 24.77
C LYS A 312 -23.82 -17.60 25.72
N THR A 313 -22.70 -18.07 25.18
CA THR A 313 -21.56 -18.62 25.93
C THR A 313 -20.36 -17.67 25.95
N GLY A 314 -20.57 -16.37 25.74
CA GLY A 314 -19.52 -15.35 25.67
C GLY A 314 -19.17 -14.90 24.25
N TRP A 315 -18.29 -13.92 24.17
CA TRP A 315 -17.78 -13.31 22.94
C TRP A 315 -16.83 -14.24 22.20
N ARG A 316 -16.96 -14.31 20.87
CA ARG A 316 -16.14 -15.18 20.01
C ARG A 316 -15.97 -14.56 18.62
N PRO A 317 -14.91 -14.93 17.89
CA PRO A 317 -14.75 -14.52 16.49
C PRO A 317 -15.85 -15.16 15.62
N SER A 318 -16.46 -14.34 14.76
CA SER A 318 -17.53 -14.71 13.82
C SER A 318 -17.02 -14.78 12.38
N GLY A 319 -16.02 -13.97 12.02
CA GLY A 319 -15.34 -14.01 10.72
C GLY A 319 -13.87 -13.65 10.85
N GLY A 320 -13.01 -14.27 10.04
CA GLY A 320 -11.57 -14.00 10.04
C GLY A 320 -10.95 -14.06 8.65
N LEU A 321 -10.08 -13.11 8.33
CA LEU A 321 -9.37 -13.03 7.06
C LEU A 321 -8.20 -14.02 7.00
N GLN A 322 -8.21 -14.86 5.96
CA GLN A 322 -7.11 -15.76 5.63
C GLN A 322 -6.45 -15.31 4.33
N THR A 323 -5.15 -15.07 4.39
CA THR A 323 -4.29 -14.67 3.28
C THR A 323 -3.24 -15.76 3.09
N LYS A 324 -2.51 -15.72 1.98
CA LYS A 324 -1.38 -16.61 1.81
C LYS A 324 -0.29 -16.37 2.86
N SER A 325 -0.08 -15.11 3.23
CA SER A 325 0.93 -14.66 4.20
C SER A 325 0.63 -15.11 5.63
N ASN A 326 -0.63 -15.11 6.07
CA ASN A 326 -1.00 -15.52 7.44
C ASN A 326 -1.37 -17.01 7.57
N GLN A 327 -1.24 -17.81 6.51
CA GLN A 327 -1.61 -19.22 6.50
C GLN A 327 -0.86 -20.04 7.58
N ALA A 328 0.42 -19.76 7.80
CA ALA A 328 1.21 -20.48 8.82
C ALA A 328 0.66 -20.27 10.25
N LEU A 329 0.11 -19.08 10.53
CA LEU A 329 -0.50 -18.77 11.83
C LEU A 329 -1.87 -19.45 11.97
N TRP A 330 -2.66 -19.51 10.90
CA TRP A 330 -3.88 -20.32 10.85
C TRP A 330 -3.59 -21.80 11.09
N ASP A 331 -2.59 -22.34 10.40
CA ASP A 331 -2.18 -23.75 10.52
C ASP A 331 -1.69 -24.05 11.93
N PHE A 332 -0.98 -23.12 12.58
CA PHE A 332 -0.55 -23.25 13.97
C PHE A 332 -1.74 -23.44 14.92
N PHE A 333 -2.81 -22.65 14.77
CA PHE A 333 -4.02 -22.76 15.58
C PHE A 333 -5.06 -23.78 15.07
N SER A 334 -4.73 -24.53 14.01
CA SER A 334 -5.57 -25.61 13.48
C SER A 334 -5.18 -26.96 14.08
N ALA A 335 -6.16 -27.68 14.63
CA ALA A 335 -6.00 -29.06 15.07
C ALA A 335 -7.02 -29.94 14.33
N GLN A 336 -6.53 -30.92 13.56
CA GLN A 336 -7.36 -31.84 12.77
C GLN A 336 -8.35 -31.11 11.82
N GLY A 337 -7.94 -29.97 11.27
CA GLY A 337 -8.77 -29.17 10.35
C GLY A 337 -9.83 -28.28 11.03
N ASN A 338 -9.77 -28.12 12.35
CA ASN A 338 -10.69 -27.28 13.13
C ASN A 338 -9.95 -26.11 13.80
N ASN A 339 -10.54 -24.91 13.70
CA ASN A 339 -10.03 -23.65 14.28
C ASN A 339 -10.56 -23.37 15.69
N ASP A 340 -11.13 -24.38 16.36
CA ASP A 340 -11.53 -24.30 17.76
C ASP A 340 -10.41 -23.80 18.69
N PRO A 341 -9.12 -24.19 18.55
CA PRO A 341 -8.05 -23.67 19.41
C PRO A 341 -7.92 -22.14 19.36
N LEU A 342 -7.99 -21.55 18.16
CA LEU A 342 -8.02 -20.08 17.99
C LEU A 342 -9.22 -19.47 18.73
N THR A 343 -10.40 -20.06 18.55
CA THR A 343 -11.64 -19.58 19.17
C THR A 343 -11.59 -19.66 20.70
N ARG A 344 -10.91 -20.69 21.25
CA ARG A 344 -10.76 -20.91 22.70
C ARG A 344 -9.90 -19.85 23.39
N LEU A 345 -8.99 -19.18 22.68
CA LEU A 345 -8.22 -18.06 23.25
C LEU A 345 -9.15 -16.99 23.81
N PHE A 346 -10.24 -16.71 23.10
CA PHE A 346 -11.21 -15.69 23.48
C PHE A 346 -12.02 -16.06 24.73
N CYS A 347 -12.09 -17.34 25.11
CA CYS A 347 -12.77 -17.77 26.33
C CYS A 347 -12.02 -17.40 27.63
N ASN A 348 -10.88 -16.71 27.53
CA ASN A 348 -10.18 -16.17 28.70
C ASN A 348 -11.02 -15.09 29.41
N ASP A 349 -11.06 -15.13 30.74
CA ASP A 349 -11.91 -14.24 31.54
C ASP A 349 -11.54 -12.76 31.39
N THR A 350 -10.26 -12.42 31.27
CA THR A 350 -9.81 -11.04 31.07
C THR A 350 -10.27 -10.51 29.71
N ILE A 351 -10.16 -11.32 28.66
CA ILE A 351 -10.66 -10.98 27.32
C ILE A 351 -12.18 -10.79 27.33
N GLN A 352 -12.92 -11.72 27.95
CA GLN A 352 -14.38 -11.62 28.07
C GLN A 352 -14.80 -10.37 28.85
N THR A 353 -14.06 -10.03 29.90
CA THR A 353 -14.29 -8.82 30.70
C THR A 353 -14.07 -7.56 29.85
N ALA A 354 -12.97 -7.49 29.09
CA ALA A 354 -12.70 -6.37 28.19
C ALA A 354 -13.82 -6.18 27.15
N PHE A 355 -14.30 -7.28 26.54
CA PHE A 355 -15.44 -7.23 25.62
C PHE A 355 -16.72 -6.68 26.28
N ASN A 356 -17.04 -7.17 27.47
CA ASN A 356 -18.25 -6.77 28.19
C ASN A 356 -18.20 -5.32 28.68
N GLN A 357 -17.01 -4.79 28.94
CA GLN A 357 -16.77 -3.42 29.40
C GLN A 357 -16.58 -2.41 28.27
N GLN A 358 -16.65 -2.81 26.99
CA GLN A 358 -16.43 -1.91 25.85
C GLN A 358 -15.01 -1.31 25.80
N GLN A 359 -14.02 -2.09 26.23
CA GLN A 359 -12.63 -1.64 26.33
C GLN A 359 -11.77 -2.16 25.18
N THR A 360 -10.73 -1.41 24.84
CA THR A 360 -9.63 -1.94 24.05
C THR A 360 -8.83 -2.96 24.85
N PHE A 361 -8.15 -3.86 24.16
CA PHE A 361 -7.29 -4.87 24.77
C PHE A 361 -6.05 -5.02 23.91
N ASP A 362 -4.87 -4.94 24.52
CA ASP A 362 -3.59 -5.16 23.84
C ASP A 362 -2.67 -5.91 24.79
N GLN A 363 -2.52 -7.21 24.57
CA GLN A 363 -1.75 -8.07 25.47
C GLN A 363 -0.97 -9.13 24.69
N TYR A 364 0.07 -9.63 25.35
CA TYR A 364 0.95 -10.64 24.80
C TYR A 364 0.80 -11.98 25.52
N ALA A 365 1.00 -13.07 24.80
CA ALA A 365 0.98 -14.41 25.36
C ALA A 365 1.93 -15.35 24.64
N TYR A 366 2.51 -16.28 25.38
CA TYR A 366 3.15 -17.45 24.81
C TYR A 366 2.11 -18.55 24.61
N VAL A 367 2.04 -19.09 23.40
CA VAL A 367 1.20 -20.25 23.06
C VAL A 367 2.09 -21.38 22.58
N LEU A 368 2.05 -22.52 23.27
CA LEU A 368 2.71 -23.76 22.85
C LEU A 368 1.68 -24.68 22.20
N ARG A 369 2.00 -25.20 21.01
CA ARG A 369 1.31 -26.33 20.40
C ARG A 369 2.15 -27.58 20.62
N HIS A 370 1.62 -28.51 21.42
CA HIS A 370 2.26 -29.79 21.74
C HIS A 370 1.51 -30.95 21.11
N SER A 371 2.20 -31.74 20.29
CA SER A 371 1.67 -32.98 19.71
C SER A 371 2.22 -34.19 20.47
N TYR A 372 1.35 -35.14 20.80
CA TYR A 372 1.74 -36.36 21.52
C TYR A 372 0.89 -37.58 21.15
N GLN A 373 1.45 -38.77 21.37
CA GLN A 373 0.72 -40.04 21.26
C GLN A 373 0.14 -40.45 22.62
N LYS A 374 -1.00 -41.15 22.65
CA LYS A 374 -1.57 -41.71 23.88
C LYS A 374 -1.59 -43.23 23.73
N ASP A 375 -1.03 -43.93 24.71
CA ASP A 375 -0.63 -45.36 24.67
C ASP A 375 -1.66 -46.41 24.20
N ASP A 376 -2.91 -46.03 23.89
CA ASP A 376 -3.97 -46.93 23.40
C ASP A 376 -4.62 -46.51 22.07
N GLN A 377 -4.21 -45.39 21.46
CA GLN A 377 -4.80 -44.89 20.22
C GLN A 377 -3.69 -44.48 19.24
N GLN A 378 -3.64 -45.10 18.04
CA GLN A 378 -2.75 -44.69 16.93
C GLN A 378 -3.01 -43.26 16.40
N SER A 379 -3.86 -42.47 17.06
CA SER A 379 -4.20 -41.10 16.69
C SER A 379 -3.35 -40.07 17.45
N GLU A 380 -2.64 -39.21 16.72
CA GLU A 380 -1.94 -38.04 17.27
C GLU A 380 -2.94 -37.09 17.97
N LYS A 381 -2.63 -36.67 19.19
CA LYS A 381 -3.38 -35.66 19.95
C LYS A 381 -2.59 -34.37 20.02
N THR A 382 -3.32 -33.25 20.05
CA THR A 382 -2.73 -31.91 20.18
C THR A 382 -3.23 -31.24 21.46
N GLN A 383 -2.30 -30.74 22.26
CA GLN A 383 -2.54 -29.90 23.44
C GLN A 383 -2.04 -28.48 23.15
N PHE A 384 -2.78 -27.48 23.59
CA PHE A 384 -2.36 -26.09 23.57
C PHE A 384 -2.20 -25.56 25.00
N ILE A 385 -1.08 -24.91 25.25
CA ILE A 385 -0.75 -24.27 26.54
C ILE A 385 -0.56 -22.78 26.29
N VAL A 386 -1.25 -21.94 27.05
CA VAL A 386 -1.24 -20.49 26.89
C VAL A 386 -0.79 -19.83 28.20
N MET A 387 0.20 -18.97 28.11
CA MET A 387 0.72 -18.19 29.22
C MET A 387 0.71 -16.71 28.84
N TRP A 388 -0.18 -15.94 29.46
CA TRP A 388 -0.25 -14.49 29.28
C TRP A 388 0.93 -13.81 29.97
N GLN A 389 1.38 -12.68 29.42
CA GLN A 389 2.55 -11.95 29.93
C GLN A 389 2.41 -11.59 31.42
N ALA A 390 1.26 -11.09 31.85
CA ALA A 390 0.97 -10.77 33.26
C ALA A 390 1.08 -11.99 34.21
N GLN A 391 1.02 -13.22 33.69
CA GLN A 391 1.19 -14.43 34.52
C GLN A 391 2.67 -14.81 34.72
N LEU A 392 3.59 -14.21 33.96
CA LEU A 392 5.04 -14.38 34.08
C LEU A 392 5.65 -13.37 35.07
N GLU A 393 5.06 -12.17 35.15
CA GLU A 393 5.53 -11.09 36.02
C GLU A 393 5.65 -11.54 37.48
N ASN A 394 6.85 -11.40 38.04
CA ASN A 394 7.18 -11.77 39.42
C ASN A 394 6.88 -13.24 39.79
N ASN A 395 6.80 -14.15 38.80
CA ASN A 395 6.47 -15.56 39.04
C ASN A 395 7.57 -16.51 38.53
N THR A 396 8.55 -16.78 39.39
CA THR A 396 9.69 -17.66 39.06
C THR A 396 9.28 -19.08 38.66
N ALA A 397 8.15 -19.61 39.15
CA ALA A 397 7.68 -20.93 38.76
C ALA A 397 7.14 -20.93 37.32
N ALA A 398 6.41 -19.87 36.95
CA ALA A 398 5.94 -19.67 35.58
C ALA A 398 7.12 -19.47 34.61
N GLU A 399 8.12 -18.67 34.97
CA GLU A 399 9.33 -18.48 34.16
C GLU A 399 10.10 -19.79 33.94
N LYS A 400 10.28 -20.59 35.00
CA LYS A 400 10.90 -21.92 34.87
C LYS A 400 10.09 -22.84 33.96
N PHE A 401 8.76 -22.75 34.00
CA PHE A 401 7.88 -23.51 33.11
C PHE A 401 8.02 -23.06 31.64
N LEU A 402 7.99 -21.74 31.40
CA LEU A 402 8.22 -21.12 30.09
C LEU A 402 9.55 -21.60 29.48
N ALA A 403 10.64 -21.47 30.24
CA ALA A 403 11.98 -21.86 29.80
C ALA A 403 12.11 -23.35 29.53
N LYS A 404 11.49 -24.20 30.37
CA LYS A 404 11.61 -25.66 30.25
C LYS A 404 10.78 -26.25 29.12
N HIS A 405 9.54 -25.77 28.95
CA HIS A 405 8.54 -26.43 28.11
C HIS A 405 8.16 -25.63 26.85
N ILE A 406 7.99 -24.30 26.97
CA ILE A 406 7.46 -23.51 25.86
C ILE A 406 8.58 -23.09 24.91
N LEU A 407 9.64 -22.45 25.42
CA LEU A 407 10.72 -21.92 24.58
C LEU A 407 11.54 -23.00 23.85
N ASN A 408 11.40 -24.26 24.28
CA ASN A 408 11.99 -25.44 23.65
C ASN A 408 11.04 -26.17 22.68
N GLY A 409 9.81 -25.70 22.53
CA GLY A 409 8.76 -26.37 21.76
C GLY A 409 8.35 -25.64 20.49
N ASN A 410 7.29 -26.14 19.85
CA ASN A 410 6.62 -25.41 18.77
C ASN A 410 5.68 -24.36 19.35
N TYR A 411 6.24 -23.19 19.67
CA TYR A 411 5.49 -22.09 20.27
C TYR A 411 5.33 -20.91 19.33
N ARG A 412 4.42 -20.00 19.71
CA ARG A 412 4.32 -18.65 19.20
C ARG A 412 4.24 -17.67 20.36
N TYR A 413 4.99 -16.56 20.28
CA TYR A 413 4.74 -15.41 21.13
C TYR A 413 3.79 -14.49 20.36
N ILE A 414 2.56 -14.39 20.82
CA ILE A 414 1.49 -13.68 20.12
C ILE A 414 1.20 -12.34 20.78
N ARG A 415 0.75 -11.37 19.99
CA ARG A 415 0.08 -10.14 20.44
C ARG A 415 -1.37 -10.19 20.00
N LEU A 416 -2.30 -9.99 20.94
CA LEU A 416 -3.73 -9.90 20.66
C LEU A 416 -4.19 -8.47 20.91
N ARG A 417 -4.59 -7.78 19.84
CA ARG A 417 -5.18 -6.44 19.88
C ARG A 417 -6.67 -6.50 19.59
N MET A 418 -7.47 -5.79 20.36
CA MET A 418 -8.91 -5.70 20.24
C MET A 418 -9.36 -4.26 20.39
N GLN A 419 -10.29 -3.85 19.55
CA GLN A 419 -10.90 -2.52 19.62
C GLN A 419 -12.37 -2.56 19.18
N PRO A 420 -13.23 -1.73 19.79
CA PRO A 420 -14.61 -1.60 19.37
C PRO A 420 -14.69 -0.98 17.97
N ILE A 421 -15.69 -1.39 17.18
CA ILE A 421 -15.92 -0.90 15.81
C ILE A 421 -17.42 -0.76 15.51
N ASP A 422 -17.76 0.01 14.48
CA ASP A 422 -19.07 -0.07 13.82
C ASP A 422 -18.93 -0.92 12.55
N ALA A 423 -19.04 -2.25 12.70
CA ALA A 423 -18.78 -3.18 11.60
C ALA A 423 -19.68 -2.97 10.37
N LEU A 424 -20.90 -2.44 10.52
CA LEU A 424 -21.78 -2.20 9.37
C LEU A 424 -21.34 -0.97 8.58
N SER A 425 -21.01 0.12 9.28
CA SER A 425 -20.47 1.33 8.67
C SER A 425 -19.09 1.04 8.04
N ASP A 426 -18.22 0.38 8.79
CA ASP A 426 -16.83 0.14 8.43
C ASP A 426 -16.69 -0.81 7.23
N ALA A 427 -17.61 -1.76 7.09
CA ALA A 427 -17.66 -2.70 5.97
C ALA A 427 -18.09 -2.07 4.64
N TYR A 428 -18.73 -0.91 4.65
CA TYR A 428 -19.31 -0.31 3.46
C TYR A 428 -18.42 0.79 2.88
N ASN A 429 -17.72 0.45 1.78
CA ASN A 429 -16.87 1.37 1.02
C ASN A 429 -17.33 1.40 -0.46
N PRO A 430 -18.25 2.32 -0.83
CA PRO A 430 -18.72 2.44 -2.21
C PRO A 430 -17.64 3.02 -3.14
N SER A 431 -17.94 3.12 -4.43
CA SER A 431 -17.17 3.96 -5.34
C SER A 431 -17.22 5.43 -4.94
N ALA A 432 -16.17 6.16 -5.30
CA ALA A 432 -16.12 7.62 -5.14
C ALA A 432 -17.14 8.38 -5.98
N VAL A 433 -17.80 7.73 -6.95
CA VAL A 433 -18.72 8.37 -7.88
C VAL A 433 -20.15 7.83 -7.70
N PRO A 434 -21.20 8.66 -7.78
CA PRO A 434 -22.58 8.22 -7.62
C PRO A 434 -23.04 7.17 -8.64
N SER A 435 -23.99 6.33 -8.22
CA SER A 435 -24.51 5.20 -9.01
C SER A 435 -25.12 5.60 -10.37
N HIS A 436 -25.61 6.84 -10.50
CA HIS A 436 -26.26 7.33 -11.72
C HIS A 436 -25.27 7.70 -12.83
N VAL A 437 -23.99 7.88 -12.49
CA VAL A 437 -22.97 8.34 -13.45
C VAL A 437 -22.60 7.23 -14.44
N ASN A 438 -22.53 5.99 -13.97
CA ASN A 438 -22.23 4.84 -14.80
C ASN A 438 -22.90 3.57 -14.23
N PRO A 439 -23.55 2.72 -15.06
CA PRO A 439 -24.18 1.49 -14.59
C PRO A 439 -23.29 0.55 -13.76
N ALA A 440 -21.98 0.58 -13.97
CA ALA A 440 -21.03 -0.19 -13.15
C ALA A 440 -20.97 0.34 -11.70
N MET A 441 -21.07 1.65 -11.50
CA MET A 441 -21.06 2.28 -10.16
C MET A 441 -22.26 1.85 -9.33
N ALA A 442 -23.41 1.58 -9.95
CA ALA A 442 -24.59 1.07 -9.24
C ALA A 442 -24.34 -0.28 -8.54
N LEU A 443 -23.48 -1.14 -9.11
CA LEU A 443 -23.10 -2.40 -8.48
C LEU A 443 -22.06 -2.18 -7.37
N LEU A 444 -21.08 -1.31 -7.60
CA LEU A 444 -20.04 -0.96 -6.62
C LEU A 444 -20.62 -0.27 -5.38
N ASN A 445 -21.56 0.64 -5.58
CA ASN A 445 -22.24 1.42 -4.54
C ASN A 445 -23.42 0.68 -3.90
N ARG A 446 -23.55 -0.62 -4.14
CA ARG A 446 -24.60 -1.41 -3.51
C ARG A 446 -24.26 -1.62 -2.03
N THR A 447 -25.26 -1.44 -1.18
CA THR A 447 -25.21 -1.77 0.24
C THR A 447 -24.92 -3.27 0.48
N LEU A 448 -24.52 -3.58 1.71
CA LEU A 448 -24.21 -4.94 2.14
C LEU A 448 -25.41 -5.88 1.94
N GLY A 449 -25.14 -7.12 1.51
CA GLY A 449 -26.17 -8.16 1.40
C GLY A 449 -26.74 -8.55 2.76
N LYS A 450 -27.93 -9.17 2.79
CA LYS A 450 -28.63 -9.52 4.04
C LYS A 450 -27.82 -10.46 4.93
N GLN A 451 -27.17 -11.47 4.34
CA GLN A 451 -26.35 -12.44 5.09
C GLN A 451 -25.15 -11.75 5.76
N VAL A 452 -24.41 -10.94 5.01
CA VAL A 452 -23.29 -10.13 5.54
C VAL A 452 -23.78 -9.20 6.64
N THR A 453 -24.90 -8.50 6.42
CA THR A 453 -25.51 -7.60 7.42
C THR A 453 -25.83 -8.34 8.71
N ASN A 454 -26.39 -9.55 8.63
CA ASN A 454 -26.72 -10.35 9.82
C ASN A 454 -25.47 -10.76 10.62
N ILE A 455 -24.38 -11.13 9.95
CA ILE A 455 -23.11 -11.47 10.61
C ILE A 455 -22.51 -10.22 11.28
N LEU A 456 -22.44 -9.11 10.56
CA LEU A 456 -21.76 -7.90 11.03
C LEU A 456 -22.57 -7.09 12.04
N LYS A 457 -23.90 -7.13 12.00
CA LYS A 457 -24.75 -6.44 12.98
C LYS A 457 -24.49 -6.89 14.42
N ALA A 458 -24.08 -8.14 14.61
CA ALA A 458 -23.70 -8.66 15.92
C ALA A 458 -22.20 -8.48 16.21
N SER A 459 -21.39 -8.11 15.22
CA SER A 459 -19.94 -8.07 15.34
C SER A 459 -19.47 -6.66 15.69
N ASN A 460 -19.12 -6.41 16.94
CA ASN A 460 -18.87 -5.04 17.44
C ASN A 460 -17.40 -4.76 17.75
N TYR A 461 -16.52 -5.71 17.43
CA TYR A 461 -15.09 -5.60 17.70
C TYR A 461 -14.28 -6.08 16.51
N SER A 462 -13.20 -5.34 16.21
CA SER A 462 -12.10 -5.80 15.38
C SER A 462 -11.01 -6.37 16.28
N VAL A 463 -10.46 -7.51 15.88
CA VAL A 463 -9.39 -8.21 16.60
C VAL A 463 -8.27 -8.57 15.65
N ILE A 464 -7.04 -8.24 16.03
CA ILE A 464 -5.83 -8.53 15.27
C ILE A 464 -4.94 -9.43 16.13
N LEU A 465 -4.66 -10.64 15.62
CA LEU A 465 -3.72 -11.58 16.22
C LEU A 465 -2.43 -11.59 15.41
N SER A 466 -1.33 -11.18 16.04
CA SER A 466 0.01 -11.11 15.42
C SER A 466 0.96 -12.14 16.03
N ASP A 467 1.81 -12.73 15.21
CA ASP A 467 2.98 -13.50 15.65
C ASP A 467 4.18 -12.55 15.82
N VAL A 468 4.71 -12.47 17.03
CA VAL A 468 5.86 -11.64 17.42
C VAL A 468 6.97 -12.49 18.07
N SER A 469 7.05 -13.78 17.71
CA SER A 469 8.04 -14.74 18.21
C SER A 469 9.50 -14.29 18.03
N GLU A 470 9.76 -13.47 17.01
CA GLU A 470 11.07 -12.89 16.72
C GLU A 470 11.63 -12.03 17.87
N ILE A 471 10.78 -11.46 18.74
CA ILE A 471 11.21 -10.71 19.95
C ILE A 471 12.17 -11.54 20.79
N ASN A 472 11.89 -12.83 20.96
CA ASN A 472 12.70 -13.73 21.77
C ASN A 472 14.11 -13.90 21.19
N SER A 473 14.22 -13.88 19.86
CA SER A 473 15.50 -13.96 19.16
C SER A 473 16.27 -12.64 19.22
N VAL A 474 15.57 -11.50 19.13
CA VAL A 474 16.17 -10.15 19.20
C VAL A 474 16.77 -9.89 20.57
N LEU A 475 16.04 -10.26 21.63
CA LEU A 475 16.49 -10.09 23.02
C LEU A 475 17.32 -11.27 23.56
N ALA A 476 17.51 -12.33 22.76
CA ALA A 476 18.17 -13.57 23.16
C ALA A 476 17.58 -14.21 24.42
N LEU A 477 16.25 -14.21 24.58
CA LEU A 477 15.56 -14.62 25.81
C LEU A 477 15.84 -16.07 26.20
N SER A 478 15.99 -16.99 25.24
CA SER A 478 16.34 -18.39 25.53
C SER A 478 17.69 -18.49 26.26
N LYS A 479 18.67 -17.67 25.85
CA LYS A 479 19.97 -17.59 26.53
C LYS A 479 19.82 -16.92 27.90
N CYS A 480 19.09 -15.82 27.98
CA CYS A 480 18.83 -15.13 29.25
C CYS A 480 18.16 -16.06 30.26
N LEU A 481 17.22 -16.91 29.85
CA LEU A 481 16.49 -17.84 30.73
C LEU A 481 17.20 -19.18 30.94
N GLY A 482 18.39 -19.39 30.36
CA GLY A 482 19.14 -20.64 30.54
C GLY A 482 18.43 -21.86 29.97
N VAL A 483 17.71 -21.68 28.87
CA VAL A 483 16.99 -22.75 28.16
C VAL A 483 17.98 -23.80 27.71
N LYS A 484 17.77 -25.06 28.13
CA LYS A 484 18.62 -26.19 27.73
C LYS A 484 18.07 -26.79 26.44
N GLU A 485 18.89 -26.90 25.40
CA GLU A 485 18.53 -27.58 24.15
C GLU A 485 18.24 -29.06 24.42
N LYS A 486 16.95 -29.40 24.51
CA LYS A 486 16.45 -30.77 24.58
C LYS A 486 15.20 -30.87 23.73
N LEU A 487 15.12 -31.91 22.89
CA LEU A 487 13.89 -32.22 22.19
C LEU A 487 12.76 -32.47 23.18
N GLN A 488 11.60 -31.88 22.88
CA GLN A 488 10.38 -32.08 23.64
C GLN A 488 9.88 -33.51 23.42
N SER A 489 9.67 -34.27 24.50
CA SER A 489 9.12 -35.64 24.41
C SER A 489 7.70 -35.59 23.83
N THR A 490 7.45 -36.45 22.84
CA THR A 490 6.17 -36.62 22.14
C THR A 490 5.37 -37.81 22.69
N ASP A 491 5.85 -38.45 23.76
CA ASP A 491 5.28 -39.68 24.31
C ASP A 491 4.05 -39.41 25.18
N SER A 492 3.89 -38.19 25.70
CA SER A 492 2.80 -37.88 26.64
C SER A 492 2.39 -36.40 26.65
N GLU A 493 1.24 -36.13 27.25
CA GLU A 493 0.76 -34.77 27.54
C GLU A 493 1.71 -34.05 28.52
N ILE A 494 1.96 -32.76 28.29
CA ILE A 494 2.73 -31.94 29.23
C ILE A 494 1.85 -31.64 30.44
N LYS A 495 2.32 -32.06 31.62
CA LYS A 495 1.70 -31.70 32.90
C LYS A 495 1.82 -30.19 33.13
N CYS A 496 0.73 -29.47 32.95
CA CYS A 496 0.65 -28.03 33.16
C CYS A 496 -0.48 -27.64 34.15
N PRO A 497 -0.31 -26.54 34.91
CA PRO A 497 -1.38 -25.97 35.72
C PRO A 497 -2.63 -25.65 34.90
N ASN A 498 -3.82 -25.84 35.49
CA ASN A 498 -5.10 -25.59 34.81
C ASN A 498 -5.23 -24.16 34.26
N LYS A 499 -4.64 -23.17 34.95
CA LYS A 499 -4.63 -21.75 34.50
C LYS A 499 -3.91 -21.50 33.16
N PHE A 500 -3.11 -22.45 32.69
CA PHE A 500 -2.41 -22.35 31.39
C PHE A 500 -3.07 -23.22 30.31
N LYS A 501 -4.12 -23.98 30.63
CA LYS A 501 -4.85 -24.77 29.65
C LYS A 501 -5.86 -23.88 28.95
N LEU A 502 -6.05 -24.09 27.64
CA LEU A 502 -7.15 -23.45 26.92
C LEU A 502 -8.50 -23.87 27.52
N PRO A 503 -9.42 -22.93 27.81
CA PRO A 503 -10.78 -23.26 28.24
C PRO A 503 -11.52 -24.12 27.20
N ALA A 504 -12.45 -24.97 27.62
CA ALA A 504 -13.25 -25.79 26.71
C ALA A 504 -14.34 -24.97 26.02
N LEU A 505 -14.61 -25.23 24.73
CA LEU A 505 -15.79 -24.65 24.07
C LEU A 505 -17.03 -25.45 24.46
N GLN A 506 -18.05 -24.75 24.93
CA GLN A 506 -19.37 -25.35 25.17
C GLN A 506 -20.14 -25.68 23.88
N ARG A 507 -19.77 -25.06 22.76
CA ARG A 507 -20.37 -25.22 21.42
C ARG A 507 -19.31 -25.00 20.34
N LYS A 508 -19.49 -25.64 19.18
CA LYS A 508 -18.62 -25.50 18.00
C LYS A 508 -18.41 -24.02 17.64
N SER A 509 -17.20 -23.68 17.18
CA SER A 509 -16.89 -22.32 16.76
C SER A 509 -17.80 -21.83 15.61
N PRO A 510 -18.35 -20.61 15.71
CA PRO A 510 -19.09 -19.96 14.63
C PRO A 510 -18.19 -19.25 13.61
N LEU A 511 -16.86 -19.34 13.76
CA LEU A 511 -15.88 -18.65 12.93
C LEU A 511 -15.95 -19.09 11.46
N GLU A 512 -16.36 -18.17 10.59
CA GLU A 512 -16.19 -18.30 9.14
C GLU A 512 -14.78 -17.86 8.73
N VAL A 513 -14.01 -18.77 8.12
CA VAL A 513 -12.70 -18.44 7.56
C VAL A 513 -12.89 -17.88 6.17
N VAL A 514 -12.59 -16.60 6.01
CA VAL A 514 -12.79 -15.84 4.78
C VAL A 514 -11.46 -15.70 4.08
N ARG A 515 -11.23 -16.55 3.08
CA ARG A 515 -10.00 -16.52 2.29
C ARG A 515 -10.03 -15.35 1.31
N VAL A 516 -8.97 -14.54 1.30
CA VAL A 516 -8.75 -13.45 0.35
C VAL A 516 -8.35 -14.03 -1.00
N GLU A 517 -9.04 -13.63 -2.07
CA GLU A 517 -8.77 -14.14 -3.41
C GLU A 517 -7.54 -13.46 -4.04
N GLU A 518 -6.54 -14.26 -4.44
CA GLU A 518 -5.29 -13.78 -5.08
C GLU A 518 -5.13 -14.26 -6.55
N ASN A 519 -5.98 -15.19 -7.01
CA ASN A 519 -5.84 -15.85 -8.33
C ASN A 519 -7.11 -15.78 -9.20
N ASP A 520 -8.09 -14.94 -8.87
CA ASP A 520 -9.31 -14.80 -9.68
C ASP A 520 -9.17 -13.74 -10.78
N PHE A 521 -8.61 -14.12 -11.93
CA PHE A 521 -8.40 -13.21 -13.07
C PHE A 521 -9.70 -12.83 -13.81
N ARG A 522 -10.88 -13.23 -13.32
CA ARG A 522 -12.15 -12.88 -13.96
C ARG A 522 -12.38 -11.37 -13.88
N ALA A 523 -12.98 -10.86 -14.95
CA ALA A 523 -13.35 -9.46 -15.06
C ALA A 523 -14.64 -9.08 -14.31
N GLU A 524 -15.40 -10.08 -13.88
CA GLU A 524 -16.73 -9.93 -13.33
C GLU A 524 -17.04 -11.14 -12.46
N ASP A 525 -17.79 -10.93 -11.39
CA ASP A 525 -18.33 -12.01 -10.59
C ASP A 525 -19.38 -12.78 -11.39
N ARG A 526 -19.42 -14.09 -11.15
CA ARG A 526 -20.35 -15.01 -11.83
C ARG A 526 -21.18 -15.73 -10.81
N PHE A 527 -22.45 -15.86 -11.08
CA PHE A 527 -23.42 -16.47 -10.17
C PHE A 527 -24.09 -17.68 -10.80
N ASP A 528 -24.33 -18.71 -10.00
CA ASP A 528 -25.12 -19.86 -10.44
C ASP A 528 -26.56 -19.40 -10.66
N ALA A 529 -27.04 -19.56 -11.89
CA ALA A 529 -28.40 -19.26 -12.27
C ALA A 529 -28.81 -20.14 -13.44
N LYS A 530 -30.05 -20.63 -13.41
CA LYS A 530 -30.66 -21.42 -14.48
C LYS A 530 -31.66 -20.55 -15.25
N ILE A 531 -31.24 -20.08 -16.42
CA ILE A 531 -32.01 -19.27 -17.36
C ILE A 531 -32.12 -20.06 -18.66
N ASN A 532 -33.34 -20.15 -19.21
CA ASN A 532 -33.55 -20.79 -20.50
C ASN A 532 -32.99 -19.91 -21.61
N VAL A 533 -32.25 -20.54 -22.52
CA VAL A 533 -31.62 -19.89 -23.66
C VAL A 533 -31.86 -20.73 -24.90
N THR A 534 -32.24 -20.09 -26.00
CA THR A 534 -32.33 -20.74 -27.32
C THR A 534 -31.32 -20.10 -28.25
N ILE A 535 -30.39 -20.90 -28.79
CA ILE A 535 -29.47 -20.45 -29.83
C ILE A 535 -30.24 -20.48 -31.16
N THR A 536 -30.48 -19.30 -31.73
CA THR A 536 -31.25 -19.12 -32.96
C THR A 536 -30.35 -19.01 -34.20
N ARG A 537 -29.07 -18.65 -34.02
CA ARG A 537 -28.08 -18.59 -35.12
C ARG A 537 -26.68 -18.87 -34.62
N CYS A 538 -25.90 -19.60 -35.43
CA CYS A 538 -24.46 -19.82 -35.26
C CYS A 538 -23.73 -19.30 -36.51
N GLY A 539 -23.02 -18.18 -36.38
CA GLY A 539 -22.47 -17.45 -37.52
C GLY A 539 -23.57 -17.00 -38.48
N THR A 540 -23.53 -17.50 -39.71
CA THR A 540 -24.56 -17.26 -40.74
C THR A 540 -25.67 -18.31 -40.74
N ALA A 541 -25.46 -19.48 -40.10
CA ALA A 541 -26.41 -20.59 -40.13
C ALA A 541 -27.50 -20.46 -39.06
N ALA A 542 -28.76 -20.56 -39.46
CA ALA A 542 -29.89 -20.68 -38.55
C ALA A 542 -29.83 -22.00 -37.77
N CYS A 543 -30.21 -21.98 -36.51
CA CYS A 543 -30.29 -23.16 -35.66
C CYS A 543 -31.38 -22.99 -34.61
N ASP A 544 -31.81 -24.07 -33.97
CA ASP A 544 -32.74 -24.04 -32.83
C ASP A 544 -32.24 -25.03 -31.77
N ILE A 545 -31.31 -24.55 -30.94
CA ILE A 545 -30.67 -25.36 -29.90
C ILE A 545 -31.04 -24.78 -28.54
N LYS A 546 -31.81 -25.55 -27.77
CA LYS A 546 -32.17 -25.17 -26.41
C LYS A 546 -31.01 -25.43 -25.46
N ALA A 547 -30.82 -24.52 -24.54
CA ALA A 547 -29.77 -24.54 -23.54
C ALA A 547 -30.28 -23.95 -22.23
N VAL A 548 -29.55 -24.23 -21.16
CA VAL A 548 -29.78 -23.59 -19.87
C VAL A 548 -28.45 -23.04 -19.37
N THR A 549 -28.46 -21.86 -18.77
CA THR A 549 -27.24 -21.32 -18.16
C THR A 549 -26.79 -22.19 -16.98
N ASN A 550 -25.49 -22.39 -16.84
CA ASN A 550 -24.88 -22.90 -15.61
C ASN A 550 -24.61 -21.77 -14.64
N ASN A 551 -23.95 -20.73 -15.14
CA ASN A 551 -23.72 -19.48 -14.44
C ASN A 551 -23.85 -18.28 -15.40
N ILE A 552 -24.06 -17.12 -14.80
CA ILE A 552 -24.28 -15.85 -15.50
C ILE A 552 -23.42 -14.75 -14.88
N SER A 553 -23.13 -13.75 -15.69
CA SER A 553 -22.63 -12.43 -15.29
C SER A 553 -23.29 -11.36 -16.17
N THR A 554 -22.91 -10.08 -16.03
CA THR A 554 -23.50 -9.03 -16.89
C THR A 554 -23.00 -9.10 -18.33
N LYS A 555 -21.78 -9.62 -18.55
CA LYS A 555 -21.17 -9.73 -19.88
C LYS A 555 -21.06 -11.17 -20.40
N GLY A 556 -21.15 -12.17 -19.53
CA GLY A 556 -20.82 -13.55 -19.86
C GLY A 556 -21.89 -14.57 -19.49
N LEU A 557 -21.93 -15.67 -20.24
CA LEU A 557 -22.80 -16.81 -19.97
C LEU A 557 -22.01 -18.11 -20.05
N ALA A 558 -22.24 -19.04 -19.12
CA ALA A 558 -21.88 -20.44 -19.31
C ALA A 558 -23.16 -21.21 -19.64
N LEU A 559 -23.23 -21.88 -20.79
CA LEU A 559 -24.43 -22.61 -21.24
C LEU A 559 -24.19 -24.12 -21.21
N LYS A 560 -25.23 -24.87 -20.84
CA LYS A 560 -25.33 -26.31 -21.05
C LYS A 560 -26.40 -26.57 -22.11
N LEU A 561 -25.97 -27.06 -23.27
CA LEU A 561 -26.82 -27.36 -24.42
C LEU A 561 -27.56 -28.70 -24.23
N ASN A 562 -28.76 -28.79 -24.80
CA ASN A 562 -29.48 -30.06 -24.90
C ASN A 562 -28.91 -30.98 -25.99
N LYS A 563 -28.30 -30.40 -27.04
CA LYS A 563 -27.68 -31.07 -28.18
C LYS A 563 -26.27 -30.54 -28.38
N THR A 564 -25.37 -31.39 -28.87
CA THR A 564 -24.00 -30.98 -29.18
C THR A 564 -23.98 -29.95 -30.31
N LEU A 565 -23.19 -28.90 -30.14
CA LEU A 565 -22.90 -27.93 -31.20
C LEU A 565 -21.43 -28.11 -31.61
N GLN A 566 -21.17 -28.30 -32.90
CA GLN A 566 -19.82 -28.17 -33.46
C GLN A 566 -19.55 -26.70 -33.72
N TYR A 567 -18.42 -26.19 -33.25
CA TYR A 567 -18.13 -24.76 -33.33
C TYR A 567 -16.63 -24.48 -33.35
N LYS A 568 -16.28 -23.27 -33.80
CA LYS A 568 -14.96 -22.67 -33.66
C LYS A 568 -15.04 -21.54 -32.65
N ALA A 569 -14.04 -21.41 -31.78
CA ALA A 569 -13.93 -20.25 -30.90
C ALA A 569 -13.88 -18.96 -31.73
N GLY A 570 -14.52 -17.90 -31.22
CA GLY A 570 -14.67 -16.60 -31.86
C GLY A 570 -15.94 -16.44 -32.70
N VAL A 571 -16.73 -17.50 -32.94
CA VAL A 571 -17.98 -17.43 -33.72
C VAL A 571 -19.06 -16.65 -32.95
N GLU A 572 -19.79 -15.81 -33.66
CA GLU A 572 -20.94 -15.09 -33.14
C GLU A 572 -22.20 -15.97 -33.10
N LEU A 573 -22.91 -15.93 -31.98
CA LEU A 573 -24.18 -16.60 -31.73
C LEU A 573 -25.28 -15.55 -31.52
N LYS A 574 -26.46 -15.82 -32.07
CA LYS A 574 -27.69 -15.10 -31.71
C LYS A 574 -28.50 -15.97 -30.76
N LEU A 575 -28.85 -15.37 -29.62
CA LEU A 575 -29.55 -16.03 -28.53
C LEU A 575 -30.92 -15.38 -28.30
N THR A 576 -31.89 -16.19 -27.91
CA THR A 576 -33.09 -15.74 -27.23
C THR A 576 -32.97 -16.11 -25.76
N LEU A 577 -33.06 -15.14 -24.86
CA LEU A 577 -32.98 -15.35 -23.40
C LEU A 577 -34.35 -15.13 -22.75
N GLU A 578 -34.72 -16.01 -21.82
CA GLU A 578 -35.95 -15.91 -21.02
C GLU A 578 -35.59 -15.61 -19.56
N ILE A 579 -35.48 -14.33 -19.22
CA ILE A 579 -34.98 -13.89 -17.91
C ILE A 579 -36.16 -13.63 -16.97
N PRO A 580 -36.24 -14.29 -15.79
CA PRO A 580 -37.23 -13.96 -14.78
C PRO A 580 -36.99 -12.55 -14.22
N TYR A 581 -38.01 -11.70 -14.20
CA TYR A 581 -37.92 -10.35 -13.64
C TYR A 581 -39.26 -9.95 -13.02
N LYS A 582 -39.25 -9.57 -11.74
CA LYS A 582 -40.44 -9.13 -10.98
C LYS A 582 -41.66 -10.07 -11.17
N GLY A 583 -41.43 -11.38 -11.10
CA GLY A 583 -42.47 -12.41 -11.21
C GLY A 583 -42.97 -12.70 -12.64
N LYS A 584 -42.39 -12.08 -13.67
CA LYS A 584 -42.69 -12.34 -15.09
C LYS A 584 -41.44 -12.85 -15.82
N ILE A 585 -41.64 -13.50 -16.96
CA ILE A 585 -40.53 -13.89 -17.85
C ILE A 585 -40.38 -12.82 -18.93
N VAL A 586 -39.21 -12.18 -18.98
CA VAL A 586 -38.84 -11.23 -20.03
C VAL A 586 -38.09 -11.98 -21.12
N THR A 587 -38.66 -12.02 -22.32
CA THR A 587 -38.05 -12.67 -23.47
C THR A 587 -37.27 -11.66 -24.30
N LEU A 588 -35.97 -11.91 -24.48
CA LEU A 588 -35.05 -11.05 -25.23
C LEU A 588 -34.55 -11.80 -26.46
N PRO A 589 -35.16 -11.59 -27.64
CA PRO A 589 -34.71 -12.24 -28.87
C PRO A 589 -33.46 -11.57 -29.43
N ASN A 590 -32.70 -12.31 -30.25
CA ASN A 590 -31.60 -11.81 -31.08
C ASN A 590 -30.45 -11.12 -30.32
N GLN A 591 -30.16 -11.58 -29.11
CA GLN A 591 -29.03 -11.08 -28.31
C GLN A 591 -27.73 -11.68 -28.82
N VAL A 592 -26.70 -10.85 -29.01
CA VAL A 592 -25.49 -11.22 -29.77
C VAL A 592 -24.34 -11.51 -28.82
N TYR A 593 -23.84 -12.74 -28.88
CA TYR A 593 -22.73 -13.21 -28.06
C TYR A 593 -21.63 -13.83 -28.92
N GLN A 594 -20.38 -13.62 -28.54
CA GLN A 594 -19.23 -14.33 -29.07
C GLN A 594 -18.93 -15.59 -28.24
N LEU A 595 -18.69 -16.69 -28.92
CA LEU A 595 -18.27 -17.95 -28.31
C LEU A 595 -16.78 -17.92 -27.98
N ILE A 596 -16.43 -17.93 -26.70
CA ILE A 596 -15.03 -18.00 -26.26
C ILE A 596 -14.49 -19.42 -26.38
N GLY A 597 -15.30 -20.41 -26.03
CA GLY A 597 -14.92 -21.81 -26.03
C GLY A 597 -15.89 -22.65 -25.22
N GLY A 598 -15.50 -23.88 -24.88
CA GLY A 598 -16.31 -24.76 -24.05
C GLY A 598 -15.48 -25.91 -23.49
N HIS A 599 -15.95 -26.50 -22.38
CA HIS A 599 -15.28 -27.68 -21.80
C HIS A 599 -15.48 -28.91 -22.70
N ASP A 600 -16.63 -28.96 -23.38
CA ASP A 600 -17.00 -29.97 -24.37
C ASP A 600 -18.01 -29.36 -25.36
N GLN A 601 -18.50 -30.16 -26.31
CA GLN A 601 -19.48 -29.74 -27.33
C GLN A 601 -20.88 -29.44 -26.76
N LYS A 602 -21.11 -29.60 -25.45
CA LYS A 602 -22.38 -29.27 -24.77
C LYS A 602 -22.24 -28.11 -23.78
N ASN A 603 -21.04 -27.75 -23.34
CA ASN A 603 -20.81 -26.74 -22.31
C ASN A 603 -20.09 -25.54 -22.92
N LEU A 604 -20.84 -24.51 -23.31
CA LEU A 604 -20.31 -23.31 -23.96
C LEU A 604 -20.00 -22.20 -22.96
N ARG A 605 -19.01 -21.36 -23.28
CA ARG A 605 -18.68 -20.10 -22.60
C ARG A 605 -18.78 -18.95 -23.60
N LEU A 606 -19.65 -18.00 -23.29
CA LEU A 606 -20.00 -16.89 -24.16
C LEU A 606 -19.66 -15.55 -23.50
N VAL A 607 -19.42 -14.54 -24.32
CA VAL A 607 -19.27 -13.13 -23.93
C VAL A 607 -20.04 -12.24 -24.90
N ILE A 608 -20.56 -11.10 -24.46
CA ILE A 608 -21.22 -10.15 -25.35
C ILE A 608 -20.27 -9.63 -26.45
N SER A 609 -20.80 -9.43 -27.66
CA SER A 609 -20.04 -8.89 -28.80
C SER A 609 -20.02 -7.35 -28.87
N THR A 610 -20.79 -6.67 -28.02
CA THR A 610 -20.98 -5.20 -28.03
C THR A 610 -20.74 -4.58 -26.66
N SER A 611 -20.75 -3.25 -26.57
CA SER A 611 -20.69 -2.57 -25.27
C SER A 611 -21.89 -2.94 -24.39
N GLU A 612 -21.64 -3.11 -23.09
CA GLU A 612 -22.64 -3.52 -22.10
C GLU A 612 -23.84 -2.55 -22.04
N SER A 613 -23.59 -1.25 -22.20
CA SER A 613 -24.61 -0.19 -22.22
C SER A 613 -25.58 -0.28 -23.40
N ARG A 614 -25.21 -0.98 -24.47
CA ARG A 614 -26.02 -1.14 -25.69
C ARG A 614 -26.61 -2.54 -25.84
N HIS A 615 -26.37 -3.43 -24.87
CA HIS A 615 -26.78 -4.83 -24.93
C HIS A 615 -27.95 -5.09 -23.97
N ALA A 616 -29.15 -5.34 -24.52
CA ALA A 616 -30.38 -5.45 -23.74
C ALA A 616 -30.35 -6.62 -22.73
N ALA A 617 -29.77 -7.77 -23.11
CA ALA A 617 -29.59 -8.88 -22.19
C ALA A 617 -28.65 -8.53 -21.02
N SER A 618 -27.61 -7.72 -21.25
CA SER A 618 -26.70 -7.31 -20.19
C SER A 618 -27.39 -6.41 -19.17
N TRP A 619 -28.23 -5.49 -19.65
CA TRP A 619 -29.06 -4.68 -18.77
C TRP A 619 -30.02 -5.55 -17.93
N MET A 620 -30.75 -6.47 -18.57
CA MET A 620 -31.67 -7.37 -17.86
C MET A 620 -30.98 -8.34 -16.89
N LEU A 621 -29.81 -8.87 -17.25
CA LEU A 621 -29.02 -9.74 -16.37
C LEU A 621 -28.49 -8.96 -15.16
N ARG A 622 -28.05 -7.70 -15.34
CA ARG A 622 -27.67 -6.83 -14.21
C ARG A 622 -28.82 -6.65 -13.25
N GLU A 623 -30.00 -6.32 -13.77
CA GLU A 623 -31.23 -6.17 -12.98
C GLU A 623 -31.61 -7.47 -12.24
N TYR A 624 -31.53 -8.61 -12.92
CA TYR A 624 -31.77 -9.93 -12.32
C TYR A 624 -30.79 -10.25 -11.20
N ILE A 625 -29.48 -10.07 -11.45
CA ILE A 625 -28.43 -10.30 -10.45
C ILE A 625 -28.65 -9.38 -9.26
N TYR A 626 -28.92 -8.09 -9.51
CA TYR A 626 -29.15 -7.11 -8.45
C TYR A 626 -30.29 -7.52 -7.52
N GLN A 627 -31.43 -7.95 -8.09
CA GLN A 627 -32.62 -8.38 -7.32
C GLN A 627 -32.40 -9.68 -6.53
N ASN A 628 -31.60 -10.61 -7.05
CA ASN A 628 -31.48 -11.97 -6.51
C ASN A 628 -30.16 -12.23 -5.77
N MET A 629 -29.26 -11.25 -5.67
CA MET A 629 -27.92 -11.38 -5.09
C MET A 629 -27.87 -12.03 -3.69
N ASP A 630 -28.89 -11.82 -2.85
CA ASP A 630 -28.94 -12.43 -1.50
C ASP A 630 -29.16 -13.95 -1.53
N THR A 631 -29.59 -14.48 -2.68
CA THR A 631 -29.90 -15.90 -2.89
C THR A 631 -28.97 -16.57 -3.90
N LEU A 632 -28.40 -15.78 -4.82
CA LEU A 632 -27.48 -16.25 -5.84
C LEU A 632 -26.18 -16.74 -5.19
N GLN A 633 -25.74 -17.92 -5.60
CA GLN A 633 -24.47 -18.48 -5.17
C GLN A 633 -23.37 -17.99 -6.10
N PRO A 634 -22.28 -17.39 -5.58
CA PRO A 634 -21.13 -17.06 -6.40
C PRO A 634 -20.47 -18.34 -6.90
N THR A 635 -19.96 -18.29 -8.12
CA THR A 635 -19.18 -19.38 -8.72
C THR A 635 -17.70 -19.03 -8.67
N GLY A 636 -16.83 -20.04 -8.61
CA GLY A 636 -15.38 -19.86 -8.63
C GLY A 636 -14.68 -20.61 -7.51
N PHE A 637 -13.44 -20.22 -7.25
CA PHE A 637 -12.61 -20.80 -6.20
C PHE A 637 -12.87 -20.06 -4.88
N SER A 638 -13.99 -20.33 -4.22
CA SER A 638 -14.18 -19.82 -2.87
C SER A 638 -14.78 -20.87 -1.95
N GLY A 639 -14.04 -21.17 -0.89
CA GLY A 639 -14.58 -21.76 0.34
C GLY A 639 -15.38 -20.74 1.17
N GLN A 640 -15.76 -19.59 0.57
CA GLN A 640 -16.58 -18.58 1.23
C GLN A 640 -18.04 -19.00 1.14
N GLN A 641 -18.70 -19.09 2.29
CA GLN A 641 -20.12 -19.42 2.35
C GLN A 641 -20.97 -18.17 2.05
N THR A 642 -20.46 -16.99 2.43
CA THR A 642 -21.20 -15.74 2.36
C THR A 642 -20.63 -14.76 1.31
N TYR A 643 -21.37 -14.52 0.22
CA TYR A 643 -20.96 -13.57 -0.82
C TYR A 643 -20.82 -12.13 -0.27
N GLY A 644 -19.69 -11.49 -0.59
CA GLY A 644 -19.39 -10.12 -0.19
C GLY A 644 -18.84 -9.97 1.24
N LEU A 645 -18.77 -11.05 2.02
CA LEU A 645 -18.18 -11.01 3.38
C LEU A 645 -16.68 -10.68 3.32
N GLU A 646 -15.96 -11.18 2.32
CA GLU A 646 -14.55 -10.80 2.09
C GLU A 646 -14.38 -9.30 1.95
N ARG A 647 -15.08 -8.70 0.98
CA ARG A 647 -15.03 -7.25 0.74
C ARG A 647 -15.35 -6.47 2.02
N ALA A 648 -16.34 -6.92 2.77
CA ALA A 648 -16.73 -6.30 4.03
C ALA A 648 -15.61 -6.37 5.08
N LEU A 649 -15.03 -7.55 5.33
CA LEU A 649 -13.94 -7.71 6.31
C LEU A 649 -12.67 -6.97 5.90
N ARG A 650 -12.35 -6.94 4.60
CA ARG A 650 -11.25 -6.15 4.04
C ARG A 650 -11.43 -4.66 4.33
N ASN A 651 -12.63 -4.13 4.09
CA ASN A 651 -12.96 -2.73 4.39
C ASN A 651 -12.89 -2.44 5.90
N ILE A 652 -13.39 -3.33 6.75
CA ILE A 652 -13.28 -3.19 8.21
C ILE A 652 -11.82 -3.12 8.65
N TYR A 653 -10.97 -4.01 8.14
CA TYR A 653 -9.54 -4.00 8.46
C TYR A 653 -8.86 -2.72 7.94
N ALA A 654 -9.10 -2.34 6.69
CA ALA A 654 -8.50 -1.15 6.09
C ALA A 654 -8.91 0.16 6.78
N ARG A 655 -10.11 0.23 7.36
CA ARG A 655 -10.52 1.38 8.17
C ARG A 655 -9.89 1.41 9.55
N ASN A 656 -9.63 0.23 10.11
CA ASN A 656 -9.29 0.04 11.52
C ASN A 656 -7.89 -0.58 11.72
N HIS A 657 -6.98 -0.43 10.76
CA HIS A 657 -5.64 -1.01 10.89
C HIS A 657 -4.88 -0.33 12.04
N THR A 658 -4.25 -1.12 12.90
CA THR A 658 -3.47 -0.63 14.04
C THR A 658 -1.97 -0.59 13.74
N ASN A 659 -1.53 -1.29 12.70
CA ASN A 659 -0.17 -1.16 12.16
C ASN A 659 -0.14 0.12 11.29
N VAL A 660 1.05 0.68 11.03
CA VAL A 660 1.24 1.78 10.08
C VAL A 660 1.91 1.25 8.81
N PRO A 661 1.15 0.98 7.74
CA PRO A 661 1.69 0.56 6.47
C PRO A 661 2.42 1.69 5.75
N PHE A 662 3.52 1.39 5.08
CA PHE A 662 4.20 2.30 4.16
C PHE A 662 4.68 1.58 2.92
N PHE A 663 4.76 2.30 1.81
CA PHE A 663 4.98 1.71 0.49
C PHE A 663 6.28 2.23 -0.11
N ILE A 664 7.16 1.30 -0.46
CA ILE A 664 8.47 1.58 -1.03
C ILE A 664 8.35 1.48 -2.55
N HIS A 665 8.75 2.55 -3.23
CA HIS A 665 8.82 2.60 -4.68
C HIS A 665 10.25 2.39 -5.17
N GLN A 666 10.38 1.80 -6.35
CA GLN A 666 11.63 1.72 -7.09
C GLN A 666 11.39 2.27 -8.51
N ASP A 667 11.99 3.42 -8.82
CA ASP A 667 12.07 3.95 -10.18
C ASP A 667 13.53 3.95 -10.62
N LYS A 668 13.84 3.23 -11.72
CA LYS A 668 15.09 3.07 -12.52
C LYS A 668 16.46 3.14 -11.82
N ARG A 669 16.70 4.06 -10.88
CA ARG A 669 17.95 4.29 -10.15
C ARG A 669 17.80 4.62 -8.67
N GLN A 670 16.58 4.79 -8.14
CA GLN A 670 16.38 5.16 -6.74
C GLN A 670 15.22 4.42 -6.09
N TRP A 671 15.39 4.18 -4.79
CA TRP A 671 14.35 3.66 -3.94
C TRP A 671 13.95 4.73 -2.93
N TYR A 672 12.65 4.86 -2.70
CA TYR A 672 12.12 5.82 -1.75
C TYR A 672 10.81 5.29 -1.16
N ILE A 673 10.40 5.88 -0.05
CA ILE A 673 9.08 5.60 0.53
C ILE A 673 8.14 6.64 -0.08
N ASP A 674 7.15 6.19 -0.86
CA ASP A 674 6.20 7.07 -1.56
C ASP A 674 5.09 7.52 -0.62
N SER A 675 4.56 6.59 0.16
CA SER A 675 3.35 6.82 0.94
C SER A 675 3.32 6.05 2.25
N VAL A 676 2.49 6.55 3.16
CA VAL A 676 2.20 5.96 4.47
C VAL A 676 0.69 6.01 4.71
N ALA A 677 0.12 4.89 5.15
CA ALA A 677 -1.28 4.78 5.51
C ALA A 677 -1.46 5.05 7.01
N LEU A 678 -2.31 6.02 7.34
CA LEU A 678 -2.60 6.44 8.71
C LEU A 678 -4.11 6.48 8.93
N ASN A 679 -4.54 6.15 10.15
CA ASN A 679 -5.90 6.34 10.65
C ASN A 679 -5.87 6.62 12.17
N GLU A 680 -7.04 6.84 12.77
CA GLU A 680 -7.18 7.17 14.20
C GLU A 680 -6.62 6.09 15.16
N ASN A 681 -6.57 4.83 14.71
CA ASN A 681 -6.10 3.67 15.48
C ASN A 681 -4.62 3.32 15.21
N SER A 682 -3.94 4.00 14.28
CA SER A 682 -2.54 3.72 13.93
C SER A 682 -1.54 4.69 14.56
N VAL A 683 -1.95 5.41 15.61
CA VAL A 683 -1.15 6.46 16.25
C VAL A 683 -0.08 5.84 17.18
N ILE A 684 1.18 6.24 16.98
CA ILE A 684 2.33 5.79 17.79
C ILE A 684 2.64 6.85 18.84
N GLN A 685 1.92 6.80 19.96
CA GLN A 685 1.99 7.85 20.99
C GLN A 685 3.38 8.04 21.61
N SER A 686 4.20 6.98 21.63
CA SER A 686 5.58 7.04 22.10
C SER A 686 6.48 8.02 21.32
N LEU A 687 6.13 8.34 20.07
CA LEU A 687 6.85 9.31 19.23
C LEU A 687 6.46 10.78 19.47
N ALA A 688 5.35 11.05 20.15
CA ALA A 688 4.89 12.41 20.39
C ALA A 688 5.91 13.20 21.22
N LEU A 689 6.21 14.43 20.82
CA LEU A 689 7.14 15.32 21.54
C LEU A 689 6.56 16.73 21.64
N GLY A 690 6.21 17.16 22.86
CA GLY A 690 5.58 18.46 23.09
C GLY A 690 4.20 18.53 22.42
N ASP A 691 3.97 19.59 21.65
CA ASP A 691 2.70 19.84 20.94
C ASP A 691 2.64 19.22 19.53
N VAL A 692 3.73 18.58 19.05
CA VAL A 692 3.77 18.01 17.71
C VAL A 692 3.04 16.67 17.67
N VAL A 693 2.16 16.50 16.69
CA VAL A 693 1.35 15.29 16.51
C VAL A 693 2.23 14.10 16.15
N ALA A 694 1.97 12.94 16.77
CA ALA A 694 2.73 11.71 16.56
C ALA A 694 2.84 11.28 15.08
N ASP A 695 1.80 11.53 14.28
CA ASP A 695 1.77 11.23 12.85
C ASP A 695 2.82 12.03 12.06
N GLU A 696 2.98 13.31 12.38
CA GLU A 696 3.99 14.17 11.76
C GLU A 696 5.41 13.68 12.11
N MET A 697 5.62 13.30 13.38
CA MET A 697 6.88 12.70 13.84
C MET A 697 7.21 11.40 13.09
N LEU A 698 6.20 10.55 12.89
CA LEU A 698 6.37 9.29 12.18
C LEU A 698 6.71 9.52 10.71
N ILE A 699 6.03 10.44 10.04
CA ILE A 699 6.34 10.82 8.66
C ILE A 699 7.78 11.36 8.58
N ASN A 700 8.17 12.23 9.50
CA ASN A 700 9.53 12.78 9.57
C ASN A 700 10.59 11.70 9.80
N LEU A 701 10.31 10.69 10.64
CA LEU A 701 11.18 9.53 10.87
C LEU A 701 11.35 8.69 9.58
N ILE A 702 10.25 8.37 8.92
CA ILE A 702 10.23 7.56 7.70
C ILE A 702 10.97 8.28 6.55
N GLN A 703 10.90 9.61 6.51
CA GLN A 703 11.63 10.46 5.57
C GLN A 703 13.13 10.61 5.88
N GLN A 704 13.64 10.05 6.98
CA GLN A 704 15.09 10.07 7.23
C GLN A 704 15.83 9.13 6.27
N GLU A 705 16.91 9.62 5.68
CA GLU A 705 17.76 8.82 4.78
C GLU A 705 18.27 7.55 5.48
N LYS A 706 18.64 7.65 6.76
CA LYS A 706 19.08 6.51 7.56
C LYS A 706 18.00 5.42 7.67
N PHE A 707 16.74 5.80 7.91
CA PHE A 707 15.62 4.86 8.00
C PHE A 707 15.35 4.19 6.65
N ARG A 708 15.28 4.99 5.57
CA ARG A 708 15.11 4.47 4.20
C ARG A 708 16.21 3.49 3.83
N ASN A 709 17.48 3.90 3.93
CA ASN A 709 18.63 3.06 3.57
C ASN A 709 18.66 1.76 4.38
N TYR A 710 18.27 1.81 5.66
CA TYR A 710 18.16 0.61 6.48
C TYR A 710 17.05 -0.33 5.97
N CYS A 711 15.85 0.20 5.70
CA CYS A 711 14.76 -0.59 5.10
C CYS A 711 15.20 -1.24 3.79
N LEU A 712 15.94 -0.53 2.94
CA LEU A 712 16.46 -1.06 1.67
C LEU A 712 17.47 -2.19 1.89
N SER A 713 18.35 -2.05 2.87
CA SER A 713 19.31 -3.11 3.21
C SER A 713 18.62 -4.39 3.70
N VAL A 714 17.47 -4.26 4.36
CA VAL A 714 16.70 -5.38 4.90
C VAL A 714 15.81 -5.99 3.81
N ILE A 715 15.11 -5.18 3.01
CA ILE A 715 14.19 -5.68 1.98
C ILE A 715 14.90 -6.49 0.89
N ASN A 716 16.19 -6.25 0.66
CA ASN A 716 17.00 -7.04 -0.28
C ASN A 716 17.26 -8.47 0.20
N LYS A 717 16.99 -8.78 1.47
CA LYS A 717 17.07 -10.13 2.04
C LYS A 717 15.77 -10.92 1.88
N VAL A 718 14.66 -10.23 1.58
CA VAL A 718 13.35 -10.85 1.39
C VAL A 718 13.36 -11.63 0.08
N ASP A 719 13.03 -12.92 0.17
CA ASP A 719 12.95 -13.83 -0.98
C ASP A 719 11.76 -14.80 -0.86
N LYS A 720 11.70 -15.82 -1.72
CA LYS A 720 10.59 -16.79 -1.70
C LYS A 720 10.61 -17.72 -0.47
N LYS A 721 11.76 -17.96 0.14
CA LYS A 721 11.91 -18.80 1.35
C LYS A 721 11.65 -17.99 2.61
N ASN A 722 12.11 -16.75 2.63
CA ASN A 722 11.89 -15.77 3.69
C ASN A 722 11.06 -14.60 3.14
N PRO A 723 9.73 -14.76 3.06
CA PRO A 723 8.84 -13.76 2.45
C PRO A 723 8.72 -12.47 3.26
N VAL A 724 9.24 -12.45 4.49
CA VAL A 724 9.22 -11.33 5.41
C VAL A 724 10.54 -11.23 6.15
N GLU A 725 10.98 -9.99 6.39
CA GLU A 725 12.03 -9.65 7.33
C GLU A 725 11.51 -8.67 8.38
N VAL A 726 11.94 -8.83 9.62
CA VAL A 726 11.51 -7.99 10.75
C VAL A 726 12.73 -7.49 11.50
N PHE A 727 12.72 -6.22 11.87
CA PHE A 727 13.70 -5.61 12.75
C PHE A 727 13.06 -4.66 13.75
N TYR A 728 13.79 -4.34 14.81
CA TYR A 728 13.33 -3.45 15.88
C TYR A 728 14.27 -2.29 15.99
N ILE A 729 13.70 -1.09 16.05
CA ILE A 729 14.46 0.15 16.08
C ILE A 729 14.25 0.81 17.43
N LEU A 730 15.35 1.21 18.08
CA LEU A 730 15.32 2.09 19.24
C LEU A 730 15.52 3.50 18.69
N THR A 731 14.56 4.39 18.93
CA THR A 731 14.58 5.75 18.40
C THR A 731 14.27 6.78 19.48
N LEU A 732 14.84 7.97 19.30
CA LEU A 732 14.61 9.15 20.13
C LEU A 732 14.62 10.39 19.22
N PRO A 733 13.54 11.20 19.20
CA PRO A 733 13.55 12.48 18.48
C PRO A 733 14.57 13.45 19.10
N ARG A 734 15.26 14.20 18.25
CA ARG A 734 16.23 15.23 18.64
C ARG A 734 15.77 16.60 18.15
N ASN A 735 15.76 17.57 19.07
CA ASN A 735 15.56 18.97 18.72
C ASN A 735 16.83 19.50 18.04
N SER A 736 16.74 19.78 16.74
CA SER A 736 17.82 20.46 16.02
C SER A 736 17.75 21.96 16.32
N LYS A 737 18.81 22.53 16.91
CA LYS A 737 18.91 23.99 17.05
C LYS A 737 18.98 24.62 15.66
N GLY A 738 17.88 25.28 15.24
CA GLY A 738 17.85 26.11 14.03
C GLY A 738 17.44 25.44 12.72
N ASN A 739 16.92 24.21 12.72
CA ASN A 739 16.43 23.54 11.50
C ASN A 739 14.95 23.17 11.66
N THR A 740 14.11 23.43 10.65
CA THR A 740 12.67 23.07 10.67
C THR A 740 12.43 21.56 10.59
N LYS A 741 13.44 20.78 10.21
CA LYS A 741 13.36 19.31 10.11
C LYS A 741 13.86 18.64 11.40
N GLN A 742 13.00 17.83 12.00
CA GLN A 742 13.32 17.03 13.18
C GLN A 742 14.27 15.88 12.84
N ALA A 743 15.31 15.70 13.66
CA ALA A 743 16.27 14.61 13.49
C ALA A 743 15.95 13.46 14.45
N PHE A 744 16.29 12.23 14.06
CA PHE A 744 16.07 11.04 14.89
C PHE A 744 17.39 10.32 15.14
N TRP A 745 17.63 9.97 16.40
CA TRP A 745 18.61 8.94 16.72
C TRP A 745 17.97 7.56 16.49
N PHE A 746 18.72 6.62 15.93
CA PHE A 746 18.21 5.30 15.53
C PHE A 746 19.30 4.24 15.69
N ASN A 747 18.98 3.08 16.27
CA ASN A 747 19.77 1.85 16.17
C ASN A 747 18.89 0.59 16.20
N ASP A 748 19.40 -0.48 15.60
CA ASP A 748 18.77 -1.79 15.62
C ASP A 748 19.00 -2.50 16.98
N LEU A 749 17.93 -3.00 17.60
CA LEU A 749 18.01 -3.65 18.92
C LEU A 749 18.81 -4.94 18.91
N LYS A 750 18.70 -5.75 17.84
CA LYS A 750 19.41 -7.02 17.73
C LYS A 750 20.92 -6.77 17.66
N GLN A 751 21.34 -5.75 16.92
CA GLN A 751 22.74 -5.31 16.86
C GLN A 751 23.24 -4.81 18.23
N LEU A 752 22.45 -4.02 18.93
CA LEU A 752 22.79 -3.56 20.29
C LEU A 752 22.91 -4.72 21.28
N GLN A 753 22.01 -5.70 21.21
CA GLN A 753 22.02 -6.88 22.06
C GLN A 753 23.23 -7.77 21.77
N GLN A 754 23.54 -8.01 20.51
CA GLN A 754 24.72 -8.79 20.09
C GLN A 754 26.03 -8.11 20.51
N ALA A 755 26.07 -6.78 20.52
CA ALA A 755 27.21 -6.00 20.99
C ALA A 755 27.31 -5.90 22.52
N GLY A 756 26.32 -6.40 23.28
CA GLY A 756 26.28 -6.25 24.74
C GLY A 756 26.08 -4.81 25.22
N ARG A 757 25.47 -3.96 24.39
CA ARG A 757 25.30 -2.51 24.67
C ARG A 757 23.84 -2.10 24.85
N LEU A 758 22.90 -3.03 24.75
CA LEU A 758 21.47 -2.72 24.78
C LEU A 758 21.06 -1.97 26.06
N LEU A 759 21.39 -2.52 27.24
CA LEU A 759 21.05 -1.89 28.53
C LEU A 759 21.68 -0.50 28.67
N GLU A 760 22.99 -0.39 28.42
CA GLU A 760 23.73 0.88 28.49
C GLU A 760 23.05 1.98 27.64
N VAL A 761 22.63 1.63 26.43
CA VAL A 761 22.04 2.57 25.49
C VAL A 761 20.59 2.91 25.87
N VAL A 762 19.80 1.93 26.30
CA VAL A 762 18.40 2.16 26.76
C VAL A 762 18.40 3.11 27.96
N GLU A 763 19.27 2.88 28.96
CA GLU A 763 19.37 3.75 30.14
C GLU A 763 19.83 5.17 29.76
N LYS A 764 20.81 5.30 28.86
CA LYS A 764 21.21 6.62 28.32
C LYS A 764 20.06 7.36 27.64
N ILE A 765 19.21 6.65 26.89
CA ILE A 765 18.05 7.25 26.24
C ILE A 765 16.99 7.66 27.26
N ARG A 766 16.70 6.82 28.27
CA ARG A 766 15.77 7.14 29.37
C ARG A 766 16.15 8.44 30.09
N VAL A 767 17.45 8.74 30.20
CA VAL A 767 17.93 10.02 30.77
C VAL A 767 17.70 11.20 29.82
N LEU A 768 17.80 10.99 28.51
CA LEU A 768 17.67 12.05 27.50
C LEU A 768 16.21 12.32 27.08
N GLY A 769 15.31 11.35 27.23
CA GLY A 769 13.90 11.45 26.86
C GLY A 769 13.19 10.10 26.89
N THR A 770 12.04 10.02 26.22
CA THR A 770 11.23 8.81 26.17
C THR A 770 11.75 7.84 25.09
N PRO A 771 12.28 6.66 25.46
CA PRO A 771 12.68 5.67 24.46
C PRO A 771 11.45 5.19 23.69
N THR A 772 11.56 5.16 22.36
CA THR A 772 10.55 4.55 21.50
C THR A 772 11.14 3.33 20.82
N ILE A 773 10.43 2.19 20.86
CA ILE A 773 10.83 0.96 20.18
C ILE A 773 9.79 0.60 19.14
N LEU A 774 10.15 0.67 17.87
CA LEU A 774 9.25 0.32 16.77
C LEU A 774 9.67 -1.01 16.16
N ARG A 775 8.68 -1.88 15.95
CA ARG A 775 8.82 -3.07 15.10
C ARG A 775 8.58 -2.63 13.66
N VAL A 776 9.49 -2.99 12.76
CA VAL A 776 9.34 -2.75 11.32
C VAL A 776 9.38 -4.09 10.60
N GLN A 777 8.29 -4.42 9.93
CA GLN A 777 8.14 -5.61 9.10
C GLN A 777 8.23 -5.20 7.63
N LEU A 778 9.01 -5.92 6.83
CA LEU A 778 9.17 -5.66 5.39
C LEU A 778 8.87 -6.91 4.58
N SER A 779 8.19 -6.71 3.45
CA SER A 779 7.84 -7.77 2.49
C SER A 779 7.89 -7.26 1.05
N LYS A 780 7.96 -8.19 0.09
CA LYS A 780 7.85 -7.87 -1.35
C LYS A 780 6.38 -7.89 -1.76
N PRO A 781 5.91 -6.93 -2.56
CA PRO A 781 4.51 -6.86 -2.96
C PRO A 781 4.12 -8.10 -3.78
N HIS A 782 2.93 -8.63 -3.51
CA HIS A 782 2.29 -9.57 -4.43
C HIS A 782 1.67 -8.83 -5.61
N ARG A 783 1.34 -9.58 -6.66
CA ARG A 783 0.61 -9.03 -7.81
C ARG A 783 -0.78 -8.60 -7.36
N ILE A 784 -1.13 -7.34 -7.61
CA ILE A 784 -2.48 -6.83 -7.38
C ILE A 784 -3.44 -7.27 -8.47
N MET A 785 -4.72 -7.35 -8.10
CA MET A 785 -5.82 -7.67 -9.00
C MET A 785 -6.67 -6.43 -9.18
N ASP A 786 -6.69 -5.91 -10.39
CA ASP A 786 -7.50 -4.76 -10.75
C ASP A 786 -9.01 -4.99 -10.57
N LYS A 787 -9.49 -6.23 -10.42
CA LYS A 787 -10.91 -6.59 -10.17
C LYS A 787 -11.62 -5.67 -9.15
N TYR A 788 -10.92 -5.21 -8.12
CA TYR A 788 -11.50 -4.37 -7.05
C TYR A 788 -11.67 -2.88 -7.41
N PHE A 789 -11.00 -2.40 -8.45
CA PHE A 789 -11.01 -0.99 -8.87
C PHE A 789 -11.04 -0.79 -10.40
N ARG A 790 -11.21 -1.87 -11.19
CA ARG A 790 -11.14 -1.87 -12.66
C ARG A 790 -12.18 -0.97 -13.29
N ASP A 791 -13.43 -1.05 -12.83
CA ASP A 791 -14.52 -0.24 -13.39
C ASP A 791 -14.29 1.25 -13.12
N GLU A 792 -13.71 1.60 -11.96
CA GLU A 792 -13.31 2.98 -11.65
C GLU A 792 -12.11 3.42 -12.48
N LEU A 793 -11.10 2.57 -12.65
CA LEU A 793 -9.93 2.86 -13.50
C LEU A 793 -10.31 3.02 -14.97
N GLN A 794 -11.21 2.18 -15.49
CA GLN A 794 -11.74 2.28 -16.84
C GLN A 794 -12.57 3.56 -17.02
N TYR A 795 -13.32 3.97 -15.99
CA TYR A 795 -14.06 5.22 -16.03
C TYR A 795 -13.12 6.43 -15.97
N LEU A 796 -12.10 6.39 -15.09
CA LEU A 796 -11.07 7.40 -15.01
C LEU A 796 -10.31 7.54 -16.33
N SER A 797 -9.97 6.45 -17.02
CA SER A 797 -9.26 6.51 -18.30
C SER A 797 -10.08 7.19 -19.41
N GLN A 798 -11.41 7.18 -19.31
CA GLN A 798 -12.30 7.89 -20.24
C GLN A 798 -12.35 9.40 -19.99
N ILE A 799 -12.17 9.83 -18.74
CA ILE A 799 -12.20 11.25 -18.35
C ILE A 799 -10.79 11.88 -18.41
N SER A 800 -9.79 11.15 -17.93
CA SER A 800 -8.40 11.58 -17.80
C SER A 800 -7.45 10.40 -17.98
N GLY A 801 -7.09 10.12 -19.25
CA GLY A 801 -6.15 9.05 -19.60
C GLY A 801 -4.80 9.18 -18.91
N ARG A 802 -4.26 10.40 -18.84
CA ARG A 802 -2.98 10.69 -18.15
C ARG A 802 -2.99 10.29 -16.68
N LYS A 803 -4.06 10.61 -15.93
CA LYS A 803 -4.16 10.27 -14.50
C LYS A 803 -4.29 8.76 -14.28
N ALA A 804 -5.01 8.07 -15.17
CA ALA A 804 -5.08 6.61 -15.15
C ALA A 804 -3.70 5.97 -15.39
N GLU A 805 -2.94 6.47 -16.38
CA GLU A 805 -1.57 5.98 -16.67
C GLU A 805 -0.59 6.27 -15.53
N GLU A 806 -0.65 7.46 -14.92
CA GLU A 806 0.15 7.83 -13.74
C GLU A 806 -0.11 6.85 -12.57
N LEU A 807 -1.38 6.49 -12.33
CA LEU A 807 -1.75 5.52 -11.29
C LEU A 807 -1.24 4.11 -11.57
N VAL A 808 -1.41 3.62 -12.79
CA VAL A 808 -0.92 2.29 -13.19
C VAL A 808 0.61 2.22 -13.04
N THR A 809 1.31 3.25 -13.54
CA THR A 809 2.78 3.35 -13.41
C THR A 809 3.21 3.38 -11.94
N SER A 810 2.50 4.14 -11.11
CA SER A 810 2.75 4.20 -9.66
C SER A 810 2.62 2.82 -8.99
N MET A 811 1.56 2.07 -9.32
CA MET A 811 1.37 0.70 -8.81
C MET A 811 2.48 -0.26 -9.27
N GLU A 812 2.98 -0.12 -10.50
CA GLU A 812 4.09 -0.92 -11.03
C GLU A 812 5.43 -0.62 -10.34
N HIS A 813 5.61 0.60 -9.84
CA HIS A 813 6.81 0.99 -9.09
C HIS A 813 6.82 0.52 -7.64
N VAL A 814 5.69 0.08 -7.08
CA VAL A 814 5.66 -0.51 -5.73
C VAL A 814 6.55 -1.75 -5.72
N SER A 815 7.64 -1.68 -4.96
CA SER A 815 8.71 -2.68 -4.91
C SER A 815 8.92 -3.24 -3.50
N GLY A 816 8.27 -2.64 -2.50
CA GLY A 816 8.29 -3.07 -1.12
C GLY A 816 7.11 -2.57 -0.32
N ILE A 817 6.71 -3.35 0.68
CA ILE A 817 5.66 -2.99 1.63
C ILE A 817 6.26 -3.12 3.02
N GLY A 818 6.10 -2.07 3.81
CA GLY A 818 6.49 -2.05 5.21
C GLY A 818 5.31 -1.84 6.14
N GLU A 819 5.40 -2.39 7.35
CA GLU A 819 4.44 -2.17 8.43
C GLU A 819 5.22 -1.80 9.69
N ILE A 820 4.86 -0.67 10.31
CA ILE A 820 5.42 -0.21 11.58
C ILE A 820 4.40 -0.52 12.69
N THR A 821 4.88 -1.01 13.82
CA THR A 821 4.06 -1.23 15.01
C THR A 821 4.79 -0.75 16.26
N ASP A 822 4.09 -0.07 17.15
CA ASP A 822 4.65 0.28 18.46
C ASP A 822 4.87 -0.99 19.29
N ALA A 823 6.12 -1.21 19.72
CA ALA A 823 6.53 -2.31 20.58
C ALA A 823 7.17 -1.81 21.89
N THR A 824 7.06 -0.51 22.19
CA THR A 824 7.80 0.18 23.25
C THR A 824 7.59 -0.43 24.62
N GLU A 825 6.34 -0.47 25.10
CA GLU A 825 6.02 -0.95 26.44
C GLU A 825 6.49 -2.40 26.66
N GLN A 826 6.12 -3.30 25.76
CA GLN A 826 6.43 -4.72 25.89
C GLN A 826 7.94 -5.01 25.78
N MET A 827 8.66 -4.33 24.88
CA MET A 827 10.10 -4.53 24.73
C MET A 827 10.86 -4.00 25.96
N LEU A 828 10.49 -2.84 26.48
CA LEU A 828 11.09 -2.30 27.72
C LEU A 828 10.82 -3.22 28.91
N ALA A 829 9.57 -3.71 29.06
CA ALA A 829 9.23 -4.65 30.13
C ALA A 829 10.08 -5.94 30.09
N LEU A 830 10.33 -6.51 28.90
CA LEU A 830 11.18 -7.70 28.75
C LEU A 830 12.65 -7.40 29.02
N ILE A 831 13.15 -6.24 28.57
CA ILE A 831 14.53 -5.79 28.84
C ILE A 831 14.73 -5.64 30.36
N ASP A 832 13.82 -4.96 31.03
CA ASP A 832 13.88 -4.72 32.48
C ASP A 832 13.80 -6.04 33.27
N THR A 833 12.91 -6.96 32.86
CA THR A 833 12.69 -8.23 33.57
C THR A 833 13.83 -9.23 33.37
N TYR A 834 14.28 -9.42 32.12
CA TYR A 834 15.16 -10.55 31.78
C TYR A 834 16.62 -10.19 31.51
N ILE A 835 16.91 -8.93 31.18
CA ILE A 835 18.25 -8.47 30.83
C ILE A 835 18.86 -7.66 31.99
N ALA A 836 18.15 -6.64 32.49
CA ALA A 836 18.67 -5.76 33.54
C ALA A 836 18.97 -6.48 34.87
N VAL A 837 18.18 -7.47 35.25
CA VAL A 837 18.37 -8.26 36.49
C VAL A 837 19.65 -9.11 36.47
N LYS A 838 20.24 -9.37 35.30
CA LYS A 838 21.40 -10.28 35.14
C LYS A 838 22.72 -9.60 34.84
N GLU A 839 22.70 -8.34 34.42
CA GLU A 839 23.90 -7.52 34.18
C GLU A 839 23.86 -6.28 35.09
N PRO A 840 24.42 -6.34 36.32
CA PRO A 840 24.50 -5.15 37.14
C PRO A 840 25.35 -4.09 36.42
N VAL A 841 24.72 -2.95 36.11
CA VAL A 841 25.34 -1.83 35.41
C VAL A 841 26.53 -1.33 36.24
N LYS A 842 27.75 -1.56 35.76
CA LYS A 842 28.93 -0.83 36.24
C LYS A 842 28.85 0.59 35.68
N LEU A 843 28.14 1.47 36.39
CA LEU A 843 28.18 2.92 36.16
C LEU A 843 29.60 3.41 36.48
N ALA A 844 30.48 3.40 35.47
CA ALA A 844 31.71 4.17 35.52
C ALA A 844 31.34 5.63 35.32
N ASN A 845 31.50 6.43 36.38
CA ASN A 845 31.48 7.89 36.33
C ASN A 845 32.46 8.38 35.25
N VAL A 846 31.94 8.92 34.14
CA VAL A 846 32.68 9.83 33.26
C VAL A 846 31.67 10.85 32.76
N GLY A 847 31.93 12.13 33.09
CA GLY A 847 31.09 13.28 32.78
C GLY A 847 31.20 13.80 31.35
#